data_AF-A0A1W1C4Q1-F1
#
_entry.id   AF-A0A1W1C4Q1-F1
#
_cell.length_a   1.000
_cell.length_b   1.000
_cell.length_c   1.000
_cell.angle_alpha   90.00
_cell.angle_beta   90.00
_cell.angle_gamma   90.00
#
_symmetry.space_group_name_H-M   'P 1'
#
loop_
_entity.id
_entity.type
_entity.pdbx_description
1 polymer ?
#
loop_
_entity_poly.entity_id
_entity_poly.type
_entity_poly.pdbx_seq_one_letter_code
_entity_poly.pdbx_strand_id
1 'polypeptide(L)'
;MGFIVVDTEGKDTLREIAIIDERGELLYEKFIEDDLTKTLAEIKPILESHLIVAHYADHDISIIQKSYRSIEETIELKSYCTYENSKKILPELESYSLEYLSTALFLKENNKYFDKNLAHRASYDALYTYHLYKKLIAIEENRRVAKQVNPFSSSKVDNPFQKHFDDKSLYEKEFNTLLQNIEEIKNDPNHQTKSAIVLAEAGNGKTHLMMRFVQSVSKTNRFLFIGKPNDKQNILLHIYTKILESFIQKIDGSEYSQLEYLLAKSFSNIIIQSNSNKKIKEILERDPLNIYKHYGKEGTTRARNWKYIEKVMINWYRDSYGSDLVSLQIVKALVKYTFYVDEHRRDIVINYLSAKELDEEQLAQIGLEPHDASFNKEVFALAAISLFGKLSIFDEPLVISFDQLEAMSGDDELIEQFAQNLKELITQTPNSLVILNLFPNRWREYEAMFDGSIIDLIGKTRVYLERPSSTEMKEMLLQRAKACGIDLDYIFTTAHIYRDILQYNSIRKVLNRAYDYYQSIVHAIPLPKISELTLEEKLKQLTARVEYLESLHKITQTTQEVRINFDIKKHISKVYESKRAAYGQKVIIDDKNDIDRLKFICKSIDGIYPIKLDFFKMKRVLPEHIIIKTDKFTYVIGFLHLSGMAFVNRIKNFNQLVINNSDYQFRLFRDSREHPIRGKVSKEEELKLRNAPNGDYITMEQESRVIYETIYQLIIDYRNKDIEISLEALMDGICIMFKDFWLCRLLKARSRA
;
A
#
# COMPACT_ATOMS: atom_id res chain seq x y z
N MET A 1 -8.10 10.72 44.49
CA MET A 1 -7.86 9.93 45.72
C MET A 1 -6.77 8.94 45.38
N GLY A 2 -5.65 8.93 46.13
CA GLY A 2 -4.61 7.91 46.00
C GLY A 2 -5.09 6.57 46.55
N PHE A 3 -4.28 5.53 46.38
CA PHE A 3 -4.50 4.23 47.00
C PHE A 3 -3.37 3.89 47.96
N ILE A 4 -3.66 3.04 48.93
CA ILE A 4 -2.68 2.41 49.81
C ILE A 4 -2.90 0.91 49.79
N VAL A 5 -1.84 0.14 49.99
CA VAL A 5 -1.92 -1.31 50.08
C VAL A 5 -1.78 -1.70 51.54
N VAL A 6 -2.72 -2.50 52.03
CA VAL A 6 -2.80 -2.88 53.44
C VAL A 6 -2.85 -4.39 53.55
N ASP A 7 -2.08 -4.91 54.50
CA ASP A 7 -2.14 -6.31 54.93
C ASP A 7 -2.10 -6.35 56.46
N THR A 8 -2.82 -7.29 57.05
CA THR A 8 -3.02 -7.37 58.50
C THR A 8 -2.88 -8.78 59.03
N GLU A 9 -2.25 -8.91 60.19
CA GLU A 9 -2.26 -10.15 60.97
C GLU A 9 -3.13 -9.98 62.21
N GLY A 10 -3.92 -11.01 62.53
CA GLY A 10 -4.89 -10.95 63.64
C GLY A 10 -6.10 -11.84 63.41
N LYS A 11 -7.02 -11.87 64.38
CA LYS A 11 -8.27 -12.66 64.28
C LYS A 11 -9.50 -11.85 64.70
N ASP A 12 -9.44 -11.31 65.91
CA ASP A 12 -10.50 -10.45 66.47
C ASP A 12 -10.06 -8.99 66.56
N THR A 13 -8.78 -8.75 66.82
CA THR A 13 -8.12 -7.44 66.78
C THR A 13 -6.80 -7.53 66.01
N LEU A 14 -6.32 -6.39 65.51
CA LEU A 14 -5.02 -6.26 64.85
C LEU A 14 -3.88 -6.69 65.79
N ARG A 15 -2.97 -7.51 65.26
CA ARG A 15 -1.68 -7.89 65.88
C ARG A 15 -0.50 -7.35 65.10
N GLU A 16 -0.66 -7.20 63.79
CA GLU A 16 0.28 -6.53 62.90
C GLU A 16 -0.51 -5.78 61.83
N ILE A 17 0.00 -4.65 61.40
CA ILE A 17 -0.48 -3.95 60.20
C ILE A 17 0.71 -3.41 59.43
N ALA A 18 0.66 -3.56 58.11
CA ALA A 18 1.54 -2.85 57.20
C ALA A 18 0.72 -2.02 56.21
N ILE A 19 1.23 -0.84 55.89
CA ILE A 19 0.65 0.09 54.93
C ILE A 19 1.75 0.52 53.97
N ILE A 20 1.53 0.28 52.68
CA ILE A 20 2.40 0.68 51.58
C ILE A 20 1.70 1.76 50.76
N ASP A 21 2.45 2.79 50.36
CA ASP A 21 1.91 3.89 49.57
C ASP A 21 1.77 3.56 48.07
N GLU A 22 1.28 4.52 47.29
CA GLU A 22 1.08 4.36 45.84
C GLU A 22 2.38 4.22 45.03
N ARG A 23 3.55 4.47 45.66
CA ARG A 23 4.89 4.35 45.06
C ARG A 23 5.52 3.00 45.37
N GLY A 24 4.94 2.23 46.29
CA GLY A 24 5.48 0.95 46.75
C GLY A 24 6.39 1.09 47.98
N GLU A 25 6.42 2.26 48.62
CA GLU A 25 7.22 2.49 49.82
C GLU A 25 6.43 2.17 51.09
N LEU A 26 7.10 1.58 52.08
CA LEU A 26 6.49 1.25 53.36
C LEU A 26 6.21 2.54 54.15
N LEU A 27 4.93 2.88 54.28
CA LEU A 27 4.47 4.08 54.98
C LEU A 27 4.33 3.84 56.49
N TYR A 28 3.88 2.64 56.87
CA TYR A 28 3.62 2.27 58.26
C TYR A 28 3.75 0.76 58.44
N GLU A 29 4.41 0.31 59.52
CA GLU A 29 4.43 -1.09 59.96
C GLU A 29 4.47 -1.11 61.48
N LYS A 30 3.62 -1.93 62.12
CA LYS A 30 3.62 -2.04 63.58
C LYS A 30 3.10 -3.39 64.07
N PHE A 31 3.86 -3.99 64.98
CA PHE A 31 3.44 -5.12 65.82
C PHE A 31 2.75 -4.58 67.08
N ILE A 32 1.56 -5.09 67.38
CA ILE A 32 0.70 -4.58 68.45
C ILE A 32 0.82 -5.54 69.65
N GLU A 33 1.70 -5.20 70.59
CA GLU A 33 1.89 -5.94 71.84
C GLU A 33 1.12 -5.32 73.02
N ASP A 34 1.02 -3.97 73.12
CA ASP A 34 0.47 -3.30 74.32
C ASP A 34 -0.56 -2.15 74.11
N ASP A 35 -0.54 -1.39 72.99
CA ASP A 35 -1.44 -0.22 72.80
C ASP A 35 -2.08 -0.18 71.39
N LEU A 36 -3.22 -0.87 71.28
CA LEU A 36 -4.06 -0.89 70.07
C LEU A 36 -4.69 0.48 69.80
N THR A 37 -5.16 1.19 70.82
CA THR A 37 -5.88 2.47 70.69
C THR A 37 -5.01 3.54 70.03
N LYS A 38 -3.75 3.69 70.48
CA LYS A 38 -2.80 4.63 69.88
C LYS A 38 -2.52 4.29 68.41
N THR A 39 -2.35 3.00 68.10
CA THR A 39 -2.10 2.53 66.74
C THR A 39 -3.26 2.83 65.82
N LEU A 40 -4.50 2.59 66.27
CA LEU A 40 -5.71 2.94 65.53
C LEU A 40 -5.82 4.45 65.29
N ALA A 41 -5.55 5.29 66.29
CA ALA A 41 -5.55 6.74 66.13
C ALA A 41 -4.53 7.25 65.10
N GLU A 42 -3.34 6.64 65.04
CA GLU A 42 -2.28 6.98 64.08
C GLU A 42 -2.67 6.66 62.62
N ILE A 43 -3.29 5.49 62.39
CA ILE A 43 -3.60 5.02 61.03
C ILE A 43 -4.95 5.52 60.50
N LYS A 44 -5.89 5.92 61.37
CA LYS A 44 -7.23 6.39 60.98
C LYS A 44 -7.24 7.42 59.85
N PRO A 45 -6.50 8.54 59.92
CA PRO A 45 -6.51 9.54 58.84
C PRO A 45 -5.95 8.98 57.52
N ILE A 46 -4.99 8.05 57.58
CA ILE A 46 -4.40 7.42 56.40
C ILE A 46 -5.44 6.51 55.72
N LEU A 47 -6.14 5.70 56.51
CA LEU A 47 -7.13 4.74 56.01
C LEU A 47 -8.37 5.44 55.42
N GLU A 48 -8.88 6.50 56.06
CA GLU A 48 -10.10 7.20 55.60
C GLU A 48 -9.87 8.03 54.33
N SER A 49 -8.64 8.49 54.07
CA SER A 49 -8.34 9.34 52.90
C SER A 49 -7.99 8.59 51.61
N HIS A 50 -7.85 7.25 51.65
CA HIS A 50 -7.35 6.44 50.54
C HIS A 50 -8.28 5.27 50.17
N LEU A 51 -8.13 4.77 48.94
CA LEU A 51 -8.64 3.45 48.56
C LEU A 51 -7.73 2.37 49.16
N ILE A 52 -8.30 1.42 49.89
CA ILE A 52 -7.56 0.30 50.51
C ILE A 52 -7.46 -0.87 49.54
N VAL A 53 -6.26 -1.17 49.07
CA VAL A 53 -5.98 -2.34 48.25
C VAL A 53 -5.46 -3.46 49.14
N ALA A 54 -6.08 -4.64 49.07
CA ALA A 54 -5.67 -5.79 49.86
C ALA A 54 -5.89 -7.09 49.06
N HIS A 55 -5.17 -8.16 49.40
CA HIS A 55 -5.31 -9.42 48.66
C HIS A 55 -6.66 -10.08 48.95
N TYR A 56 -6.99 -10.27 50.23
CA TYR A 56 -8.30 -10.73 50.69
C TYR A 56 -9.02 -9.60 51.44
N ALA A 57 -9.38 -8.53 50.73
CA ALA A 57 -9.79 -7.27 51.35
C ALA A 57 -10.87 -7.37 52.44
N ASP A 58 -11.86 -8.27 52.30
CA ASP A 58 -12.89 -8.46 53.32
C ASP A 58 -12.32 -8.94 54.67
N HIS A 59 -11.26 -9.74 54.64
CA HIS A 59 -10.56 -10.22 55.84
C HIS A 59 -9.87 -9.05 56.55
N ASP A 60 -9.00 -8.31 55.84
CA ASP A 60 -8.23 -7.21 56.40
C ASP A 60 -9.14 -6.09 56.92
N ILE A 61 -10.17 -5.72 56.15
CA ILE A 61 -11.14 -4.71 56.56
C ILE A 61 -11.91 -5.16 57.78
N SER A 62 -12.30 -6.44 57.86
CA SER A 62 -13.00 -6.99 59.03
C SER A 62 -12.15 -6.90 60.29
N ILE A 63 -10.85 -7.22 60.21
CA ILE A 63 -9.92 -7.10 61.35
C ILE A 63 -9.79 -5.63 61.77
N ILE A 64 -9.62 -4.71 60.82
CA ILE A 64 -9.53 -3.27 61.11
C ILE A 64 -10.83 -2.77 61.77
N GLN A 65 -12.00 -3.08 61.19
CA GLN A 65 -13.30 -2.66 61.72
C GLN A 65 -13.59 -3.24 63.10
N LYS A 66 -13.28 -4.52 63.34
CA LYS A 66 -13.41 -5.13 64.67
C LYS A 66 -12.47 -4.47 65.68
N SER A 67 -11.26 -4.08 65.27
CA SER A 67 -10.32 -3.37 66.12
C SER A 67 -10.85 -1.99 66.54
N TYR A 68 -11.44 -1.21 65.63
CA TYR A 68 -12.12 0.04 66.00
C TYR A 68 -13.34 -0.21 66.89
N ARG A 69 -14.15 -1.25 66.61
CA ARG A 69 -15.29 -1.60 67.47
C ARG A 69 -14.87 -1.99 68.88
N SER A 70 -13.69 -2.58 69.05
CA SER A 70 -13.16 -2.96 70.37
C SER A 70 -12.87 -1.76 71.28
N ILE A 71 -12.74 -0.57 70.69
CA ILE A 71 -12.57 0.71 71.39
C ILE A 71 -13.81 1.62 71.22
N GLU A 72 -14.97 1.04 70.89
CA GLU A 72 -16.24 1.75 70.69
C GLU A 72 -16.25 2.78 69.54
N GLU A 73 -15.32 2.67 68.59
CA GLU A 73 -15.25 3.48 67.37
C GLU A 73 -15.72 2.71 66.12
N THR A 74 -16.05 3.44 65.06
CA THR A 74 -16.37 2.88 63.74
C THR A 74 -15.58 3.56 62.65
N ILE A 75 -15.21 2.80 61.62
CA ILE A 75 -14.52 3.29 60.42
C ILE A 75 -15.21 2.73 59.17
N GLU A 76 -15.37 3.57 58.15
CA GLU A 76 -15.89 3.17 56.85
C GLU A 76 -14.76 3.25 55.81
N LEU A 77 -14.48 2.13 55.15
CA LEU A 77 -13.34 2.00 54.26
C LEU A 77 -13.80 1.61 52.86
N LYS A 78 -13.26 2.28 51.84
CA LYS A 78 -13.39 1.86 50.45
C LYS A 78 -12.27 0.91 50.12
N SER A 79 -12.57 -0.22 49.48
CA SER A 79 -11.58 -1.24 49.22
C SER A 79 -11.56 -1.79 47.80
N TYR A 80 -10.44 -2.39 47.46
CA TYR A 80 -10.18 -3.12 46.25
C TYR A 80 -9.53 -4.46 46.61
N CYS A 81 -10.16 -5.56 46.20
CA CYS A 81 -9.70 -6.91 46.48
C CYS A 81 -8.93 -7.47 45.27
N THR A 82 -7.62 -7.66 45.40
CA THR A 82 -6.80 -8.19 44.28
C THR A 82 -7.10 -9.66 44.01
N TYR A 83 -7.52 -10.46 45.00
CA TYR A 83 -7.97 -11.84 44.80
C TYR A 83 -9.21 -11.91 43.89
N GLU A 84 -10.27 -11.17 44.25
CA GLU A 84 -11.51 -11.15 43.46
C GLU A 84 -11.28 -10.55 42.08
N ASN A 85 -10.44 -9.52 41.97
CA ASN A 85 -10.12 -8.96 40.66
C ASN A 85 -9.26 -9.88 39.81
N SER A 86 -8.33 -10.63 40.41
CA SER A 86 -7.54 -11.65 39.70
C SER A 86 -8.43 -12.73 39.11
N LYS A 87 -9.46 -13.20 39.82
CA LYS A 87 -10.46 -14.15 39.26
C LYS A 87 -11.21 -13.60 38.06
N LYS A 88 -11.58 -12.31 38.11
CA LYS A 88 -12.27 -11.65 36.99
C LYS A 88 -11.38 -11.51 35.77
N ILE A 89 -10.11 -11.17 35.97
CA ILE A 89 -9.16 -10.93 34.89
C ILE A 89 -8.60 -12.25 34.34
N LEU A 90 -8.29 -13.22 35.19
CA LEU A 90 -7.55 -14.43 34.86
C LEU A 90 -8.33 -15.70 35.30
N PRO A 91 -9.54 -15.97 34.77
CA PRO A 91 -10.50 -16.94 35.33
C PRO A 91 -10.08 -18.42 35.31
N GLU A 92 -8.98 -18.78 34.63
CA GLU A 92 -8.56 -20.17 34.40
C GLU A 92 -7.29 -20.59 35.16
N LEU A 93 -6.93 -19.86 36.23
CA LEU A 93 -5.80 -20.24 37.08
C LEU A 93 -6.17 -21.33 38.09
N GLU A 94 -5.21 -22.22 38.40
CA GLU A 94 -5.40 -23.32 39.36
C GLU A 94 -5.56 -22.81 40.81
N SER A 95 -4.98 -21.65 41.12
CA SER A 95 -5.06 -20.98 42.41
C SER A 95 -5.00 -19.47 42.22
N TYR A 96 -5.47 -18.74 43.23
CA TYR A 96 -5.42 -17.28 43.30
C TYR A 96 -4.76 -16.79 44.58
N SER A 97 -4.02 -17.64 45.29
CA SER A 97 -3.23 -17.19 46.42
C SER A 97 -2.16 -16.18 45.99
N LEU A 98 -1.75 -15.31 46.91
CA LEU A 98 -0.72 -14.30 46.63
C LEU A 98 0.59 -14.95 46.17
N GLU A 99 1.01 -16.05 46.80
CA GLU A 99 2.17 -16.86 46.39
C GLU A 99 2.03 -17.31 44.92
N TYR A 100 0.90 -17.96 44.59
CA TYR A 100 0.68 -18.52 43.26
C TYR A 100 0.62 -17.43 42.18
N LEU A 101 -0.13 -16.35 42.43
CA LEU A 101 -0.24 -15.23 41.49
C LEU A 101 1.09 -14.51 41.31
N SER A 102 1.87 -14.35 42.38
CA SER A 102 3.19 -13.72 42.31
C SER A 102 4.15 -14.55 41.46
N THR A 103 4.12 -15.87 41.58
CA THR A 103 4.90 -16.77 40.73
C THR A 103 4.38 -16.77 39.28
N ALA A 104 3.07 -16.96 39.06
CA ALA A 104 2.46 -17.08 37.74
C ALA A 104 2.63 -15.80 36.89
N LEU A 105 2.62 -14.64 37.53
CA LEU A 105 2.80 -13.33 36.87
C LEU A 105 4.25 -12.83 36.91
N PHE A 106 5.18 -13.63 37.41
CA PHE A 106 6.61 -13.32 37.54
C PHE A 106 6.87 -11.98 38.25
N LEU A 107 6.13 -11.71 39.33
CA LEU A 107 6.30 -10.49 40.12
C LEU A 107 7.65 -10.51 40.84
N LYS A 108 8.32 -9.36 40.90
CA LYS A 108 9.65 -9.20 41.51
C LYS A 108 9.75 -7.92 42.32
N GLU A 109 10.47 -8.03 43.43
CA GLU A 109 10.95 -6.90 44.22
C GLU A 109 12.49 -6.94 44.25
N ASN A 110 13.15 -5.84 43.90
CA ASN A 110 14.63 -5.76 43.83
C ASN A 110 15.28 -6.96 43.09
N ASN A 111 14.70 -7.35 41.94
CA ASN A 111 15.08 -8.51 41.12
C ASN A 111 14.93 -9.90 41.79
N LYS A 112 14.29 -10.01 42.96
CA LYS A 112 13.99 -11.26 43.65
C LYS A 112 12.51 -11.64 43.48
N TYR A 113 12.24 -12.93 43.39
CA TYR A 113 10.87 -13.48 43.34
C TYR A 113 10.29 -13.66 44.75
N PHE A 114 8.98 -13.96 44.81
CA PHE A 114 8.27 -14.27 46.05
C PHE A 114 8.95 -15.43 46.80
N ASP A 115 9.24 -15.20 48.08
CA ASP A 115 9.86 -16.16 49.00
C ASP A 115 8.82 -16.57 50.03
N LYS A 116 8.42 -17.83 49.95
CA LYS A 116 7.42 -18.42 50.86
C LYS A 116 7.82 -18.33 52.33
N ASN A 117 9.12 -18.31 52.65
CA ASN A 117 9.59 -18.24 54.04
C ASN A 117 9.34 -16.86 54.67
N LEU A 118 9.04 -15.84 53.86
CA LEU A 118 8.73 -14.48 54.30
C LEU A 118 7.23 -14.17 54.25
N ALA A 119 6.39 -15.08 53.75
CA ALA A 119 4.94 -14.96 53.79
C ALA A 119 4.42 -14.91 55.24
N HIS A 120 3.26 -14.30 55.46
CA HIS A 120 2.68 -14.02 56.79
C HIS A 120 3.47 -12.97 57.60
N ARG A 121 4.24 -12.13 56.90
CA ARG A 121 4.69 -10.83 57.41
C ARG A 121 3.87 -9.77 56.69
N ALA A 122 3.17 -8.93 57.43
CA ALA A 122 2.22 -8.00 56.84
C ALA A 122 2.90 -7.08 55.81
N SER A 123 4.13 -6.61 56.09
CA SER A 123 4.88 -5.77 55.15
C SER A 123 5.27 -6.48 53.86
N TYR A 124 5.59 -7.77 53.93
CA TYR A 124 5.97 -8.57 52.77
C TYR A 124 4.77 -8.87 51.87
N ASP A 125 3.66 -9.29 52.46
CA ASP A 125 2.44 -9.61 51.72
C ASP A 125 1.76 -8.36 51.18
N ALA A 126 1.81 -7.23 51.91
CA ALA A 126 1.42 -5.92 51.37
C ALA A 126 2.25 -5.53 50.13
N LEU A 127 3.56 -5.78 50.14
CA LEU A 127 4.44 -5.39 49.02
C LEU A 127 4.17 -6.22 47.77
N TYR A 128 3.97 -7.52 47.89
CA TYR A 128 3.59 -8.35 46.75
C TYR A 128 2.16 -8.10 46.30
N THR A 129 1.26 -7.71 47.21
CA THR A 129 -0.08 -7.23 46.86
C THR A 129 -0.01 -5.93 46.05
N TYR A 130 0.90 -5.02 46.36
CA TYR A 130 1.17 -3.82 45.55
C TYR A 130 1.59 -4.18 44.13
N HIS A 131 2.59 -5.05 43.96
CA HIS A 131 3.05 -5.50 42.65
C HIS A 131 1.94 -6.18 41.84
N LEU A 132 1.15 -7.03 42.51
CA LEU A 132 0.01 -7.71 41.91
C LEU A 132 -1.03 -6.68 41.45
N TYR A 133 -1.41 -5.73 42.31
CA TYR A 133 -2.36 -4.68 41.96
C TYR A 133 -1.91 -3.89 40.73
N LYS A 134 -0.66 -3.42 40.71
CA LYS A 134 -0.09 -2.70 39.54
C LYS A 134 -0.15 -3.55 38.27
N LYS A 135 0.15 -4.85 38.37
CA LYS A 135 0.09 -5.79 37.24
C LYS A 135 -1.33 -5.98 36.73
N LEU A 136 -2.31 -6.17 37.61
CA LEU A 136 -3.72 -6.33 37.25
C LEU A 136 -4.26 -5.09 36.54
N ILE A 137 -4.01 -3.90 37.09
CA ILE A 137 -4.40 -2.63 36.46
C ILE A 137 -3.77 -2.48 35.06
N ALA A 138 -2.50 -2.86 34.89
CA ALA A 138 -1.85 -2.84 33.58
C ALA A 138 -2.51 -3.81 32.57
N ILE A 139 -2.90 -5.01 33.01
CA ILE A 139 -3.62 -5.97 32.17
C ILE A 139 -5.01 -5.45 31.79
N GLU A 140 -5.74 -4.84 32.74
CA GLU A 140 -7.07 -4.25 32.48
C GLU A 140 -6.99 -3.11 31.47
N GLU A 141 -6.05 -2.18 31.65
CA GLU A 141 -5.85 -1.07 30.73
C GLU A 141 -5.46 -1.58 29.33
N ASN A 142 -4.55 -2.57 29.27
CA ASN A 142 -4.17 -3.21 28.02
C ASN A 142 -5.37 -3.81 27.29
N ARG A 143 -6.25 -4.53 28.00
CA ARG A 143 -7.49 -5.10 27.43
C ARG A 143 -8.46 -4.01 26.97
N ARG A 144 -8.54 -2.88 27.67
CA ARG A 144 -9.38 -1.74 27.27
C ARG A 144 -8.91 -1.14 25.95
N VAL A 145 -7.60 -0.88 25.81
CA VAL A 145 -7.00 -0.40 24.57
C VAL A 145 -7.17 -1.44 23.45
N ALA A 146 -6.94 -2.71 23.76
CA ALA A 146 -7.05 -3.80 22.80
C ALA A 146 -8.43 -3.93 22.16
N LYS A 147 -9.51 -3.65 22.92
CA LYS A 147 -10.89 -3.63 22.40
C LYS A 147 -11.16 -2.50 21.41
N GLN A 148 -10.36 -1.43 21.43
CA GLN A 148 -10.54 -0.26 20.57
C GLN A 148 -9.71 -0.33 19.29
N VAL A 149 -8.52 -0.92 19.36
CA VAL A 149 -7.56 -0.96 18.25
C VAL A 149 -7.04 -2.38 18.07
N ASN A 150 -7.10 -2.90 16.83
CA ASN A 150 -6.46 -4.17 16.47
C ASN A 150 -5.19 -3.90 15.63
N PRO A 151 -3.98 -4.18 16.17
CA PRO A 151 -2.72 -3.90 15.49
C PRO A 151 -2.53 -4.70 14.19
N PHE A 152 -3.22 -5.84 14.05
CA PHE A 152 -3.09 -6.77 12.92
C PHE A 152 -4.21 -6.61 11.88
N SER A 153 -5.02 -5.56 11.98
CA SER A 153 -6.12 -5.29 11.05
C SER A 153 -5.69 -5.06 9.58
N SER A 154 -4.42 -4.70 9.34
CA SER A 154 -3.83 -4.59 8.00
C SER A 154 -2.67 -5.58 7.82
N SER A 155 -2.77 -6.46 6.82
CA SER A 155 -1.72 -7.44 6.50
C SER A 155 -1.09 -7.25 5.10
N LYS A 156 -1.58 -6.27 4.34
CA LYS A 156 -1.12 -5.94 2.99
C LYS A 156 -0.96 -4.43 2.84
N VAL A 157 0.19 -4.03 2.29
CA VAL A 157 0.40 -2.70 1.69
C VAL A 157 -0.04 -2.83 0.24
N ASP A 158 -1.04 -2.05 -0.19
CA ASP A 158 -1.59 -2.18 -1.54
C ASP A 158 -0.81 -1.35 -2.56
N ASN A 159 -0.16 -0.28 -2.11
CA ASN A 159 0.62 0.66 -2.92
C ASN A 159 1.75 1.27 -2.06
N PRO A 160 3.00 1.40 -2.53
CA PRO A 160 4.11 1.93 -1.75
C PRO A 160 3.93 3.39 -1.24
N PHE A 161 3.01 4.17 -1.79
CA PHE A 161 2.72 5.52 -1.28
C PHE A 161 1.81 5.54 -0.03
N GLN A 162 1.30 4.39 0.42
CA GLN A 162 0.52 4.30 1.66
C GLN A 162 1.42 4.43 2.91
N LYS A 163 0.81 4.74 4.05
CA LYS A 163 1.49 4.72 5.36
C LYS A 163 0.96 3.56 6.19
N HIS A 164 1.87 2.66 6.57
CA HIS A 164 1.62 1.53 7.46
C HIS A 164 2.72 1.48 8.52
N PHE A 165 2.49 0.74 9.61
CA PHE A 165 3.52 0.45 10.61
C PHE A 165 4.71 -0.24 9.94
N ASP A 166 5.93 0.25 10.20
CA ASP A 166 7.16 -0.24 9.61
C ASP A 166 8.18 -0.63 10.70
N ASP A 167 8.46 -1.92 10.81
CA ASP A 167 9.54 -2.41 11.66
C ASP A 167 10.87 -2.33 10.91
N LYS A 168 11.62 -1.26 11.19
CA LYS A 168 12.89 -0.93 10.51
C LYS A 168 13.96 -2.01 10.65
N SER A 169 13.87 -2.88 11.65
CA SER A 169 14.82 -3.98 11.84
C SER A 169 14.69 -5.04 10.73
N LEU A 170 13.50 -5.24 10.19
CA LEU A 170 13.27 -6.18 9.08
C LEU A 170 13.88 -5.62 7.80
N TYR A 171 14.68 -6.43 7.12
CA TYR A 171 15.27 -6.11 5.82
C TYR A 171 16.14 -4.83 5.79
N GLU A 172 16.79 -4.49 6.91
CA GLU A 172 17.61 -3.28 7.01
C GLU A 172 18.76 -3.27 5.99
N LYS A 173 19.43 -4.43 5.81
CA LYS A 173 20.52 -4.58 4.85
C LYS A 173 20.05 -4.34 3.42
N GLU A 174 18.92 -4.92 3.05
CA GLU A 174 18.30 -4.82 1.73
C GLU A 174 17.85 -3.38 1.45
N PHE A 175 17.27 -2.72 2.44
CA PHE A 175 16.93 -1.30 2.37
C PHE A 175 18.17 -0.42 2.16
N ASN A 176 19.23 -0.62 2.96
CA ASN A 176 20.46 0.14 2.84
C ASN A 176 21.17 -0.10 1.50
N THR A 177 21.07 -1.31 0.95
CA THR A 177 21.59 -1.62 -0.40
C THR A 177 20.93 -0.73 -1.45
N LEU A 178 19.61 -0.54 -1.41
CA LEU A 178 18.90 0.33 -2.35
C LEU A 178 19.30 1.81 -2.18
N LEU A 179 19.45 2.28 -0.94
CA LEU A 179 19.91 3.65 -0.67
C LEU A 179 21.33 3.88 -1.19
N GLN A 180 22.23 2.92 -0.97
CA GLN A 180 23.61 2.99 -1.47
C GLN A 180 23.64 3.09 -2.99
N ASN A 181 22.77 2.37 -3.71
CA ASN A 181 22.71 2.50 -5.17
C ASN A 181 22.35 3.92 -5.62
N ILE A 182 21.43 4.61 -4.93
CA ILE A 182 21.10 6.02 -5.21
C ILE A 182 22.32 6.91 -4.99
N GLU A 183 23.01 6.76 -3.86
CA GLU A 183 24.20 7.56 -3.55
C GLU A 183 25.33 7.30 -4.56
N GLU A 184 25.51 6.06 -5.00
CA GLU A 184 26.50 5.74 -6.03
C GLU A 184 26.15 6.35 -7.40
N ILE A 185 24.86 6.40 -7.78
CA ILE A 185 24.43 7.08 -9.02
C ILE A 185 24.68 8.59 -8.91
N LYS A 186 24.32 9.18 -7.77
CA LYS A 186 24.46 10.62 -7.52
C LYS A 186 25.92 11.07 -7.60
N ASN A 187 26.84 10.26 -7.07
CA ASN A 187 28.26 10.57 -7.02
C ASN A 187 29.04 10.04 -8.24
N ASP A 188 28.40 9.31 -9.16
CA ASP A 188 29.03 8.89 -10.40
C ASP A 188 29.22 10.10 -11.34
N PRO A 189 30.46 10.44 -11.75
CA PRO A 189 30.70 11.56 -12.67
C PRO A 189 30.03 11.41 -14.03
N ASN A 190 29.70 10.17 -14.44
CA ASN A 190 28.97 9.90 -15.68
C ASN A 190 27.46 9.77 -15.45
N HIS A 191 27.01 9.83 -14.20
CA HIS A 191 25.62 9.63 -13.80
C HIS A 191 24.99 8.39 -14.44
N GLN A 192 25.70 7.26 -14.45
CA GLN A 192 25.20 6.04 -15.07
C GLN A 192 24.01 5.50 -14.27
N THR A 193 22.96 5.16 -15.00
CA THR A 193 21.79 4.51 -14.40
C THR A 193 22.14 3.11 -13.94
N LYS A 194 21.64 2.76 -12.76
CA LYS A 194 21.77 1.41 -12.21
C LYS A 194 20.42 0.73 -12.16
N SER A 195 20.46 -0.59 -12.14
CA SER A 195 19.30 -1.44 -11.94
C SER A 195 19.43 -2.22 -10.62
N ALA A 196 18.30 -2.53 -10.00
CA ALA A 196 18.22 -3.44 -8.88
C ALA A 196 16.98 -4.32 -9.01
N ILE A 197 17.12 -5.61 -8.73
CA ILE A 197 16.01 -6.56 -8.73
C ILE A 197 15.70 -6.92 -7.28
N VAL A 198 14.48 -6.64 -6.85
CA VAL A 198 13.97 -7.01 -5.53
C VAL A 198 13.16 -8.29 -5.66
N LEU A 199 13.68 -9.37 -5.09
CA LEU A 199 13.18 -10.73 -5.22
C LEU A 199 12.58 -11.20 -3.90
N ALA A 200 11.28 -11.47 -3.88
CA ALA A 200 10.58 -11.91 -2.67
C ALA A 200 9.44 -12.85 -3.02
N GLU A 201 9.21 -13.87 -2.20
CA GLU A 201 7.99 -14.68 -2.31
C GLU A 201 6.74 -13.87 -1.95
N ALA A 202 5.57 -14.33 -2.41
CA ALA A 202 4.30 -13.68 -2.12
C ALA A 202 4.08 -13.53 -0.61
N GLY A 203 3.84 -12.29 -0.16
CA GLY A 203 3.60 -11.98 1.24
C GLY A 203 4.83 -11.78 2.13
N ASN A 204 6.06 -11.77 1.57
CA ASN A 204 7.31 -11.48 2.31
C ASN A 204 7.75 -10.01 2.22
N GLY A 205 6.81 -9.07 2.23
CA GLY A 205 7.12 -7.66 2.47
C GLY A 205 7.75 -6.88 1.31
N LYS A 206 7.72 -7.37 0.06
CA LYS A 206 8.21 -6.63 -1.14
C LYS A 206 7.67 -5.20 -1.23
N THR A 207 6.33 -5.07 -1.28
CA THR A 207 5.65 -3.77 -1.33
C THR A 207 5.87 -2.96 -0.05
N HIS A 208 6.14 -3.62 1.08
CA HIS A 208 6.43 -2.97 2.36
C HIS A 208 7.84 -2.34 2.35
N LEU A 209 8.85 -3.05 1.83
CA LEU A 209 10.19 -2.49 1.61
C LEU A 209 10.12 -1.31 0.64
N MET A 210 9.36 -1.42 -0.45
CA MET A 210 9.16 -0.31 -1.39
C MET A 210 8.45 0.87 -0.71
N MET A 211 7.49 0.63 0.17
CA MET A 211 6.85 1.68 0.96
C MET A 211 7.86 2.41 1.84
N ARG A 212 8.70 1.68 2.60
CA ARG A 212 9.78 2.27 3.40
C ARG A 212 10.72 3.09 2.53
N PHE A 213 11.11 2.56 1.37
CA PHE A 213 11.99 3.23 0.41
C PHE A 213 11.39 4.51 -0.16
N VAL A 214 10.13 4.49 -0.58
CA VAL A 214 9.42 5.70 -1.03
C VAL A 214 9.39 6.75 0.08
N GLN A 215 9.07 6.35 1.31
CA GLN A 215 8.99 7.30 2.42
C GLN A 215 10.35 7.93 2.77
N SER A 216 11.46 7.22 2.56
CA SER A 216 12.80 7.78 2.80
C SER A 216 13.26 8.72 1.68
N VAL A 217 12.95 8.41 0.41
CA VAL A 217 13.50 9.17 -0.74
C VAL A 217 12.55 10.21 -1.33
N SER A 218 11.22 10.09 -1.15
CA SER A 218 10.22 10.94 -1.84
C SER A 218 10.30 12.43 -1.53
N LYS A 219 10.92 12.83 -0.41
CA LYS A 219 11.15 14.24 -0.08
C LYS A 219 12.23 14.88 -0.97
N THR A 220 13.17 14.08 -1.46
CA THR A 220 14.37 14.54 -2.17
C THR A 220 14.32 14.11 -3.63
N ASN A 221 14.14 12.81 -3.86
CA ASN A 221 14.09 12.15 -5.16
C ASN A 221 12.68 12.15 -5.76
N ARG A 222 12.58 11.82 -7.05
CA ARG A 222 11.31 11.65 -7.75
C ARG A 222 11.06 10.16 -7.91
N PHE A 223 10.02 9.67 -7.25
CA PHE A 223 9.65 8.27 -7.30
C PHE A 223 8.56 8.06 -8.35
N LEU A 224 8.84 7.17 -9.29
CA LEU A 224 8.07 6.90 -10.49
C LEU A 224 7.64 5.43 -10.45
N PHE A 225 6.33 5.20 -10.28
CA PHE A 225 5.79 3.85 -10.11
C PHE A 225 5.16 3.36 -11.41
N ILE A 226 5.58 2.18 -11.87
CA ILE A 226 5.18 1.60 -13.14
C ILE A 226 4.62 0.20 -12.90
N GLY A 227 3.34 0.00 -13.18
CA GLY A 227 2.75 -1.35 -13.24
C GLY A 227 3.11 -2.07 -14.55
N LYS A 228 2.77 -3.35 -14.66
CA LYS A 228 3.05 -4.13 -15.87
C LYS A 228 2.57 -3.46 -17.18
N PRO A 229 3.34 -3.50 -18.26
CA PRO A 229 2.84 -3.18 -19.59
C PRO A 229 1.79 -4.21 -20.04
N ASN A 230 0.82 -3.75 -20.83
CA ASN A 230 -0.19 -4.63 -21.44
C ASN A 230 -0.09 -4.69 -22.98
N ASP A 231 0.55 -3.70 -23.58
CA ASP A 231 0.77 -3.63 -25.03
C ASP A 231 2.21 -3.98 -25.36
N LYS A 232 2.40 -5.01 -26.19
CA LYS A 232 3.73 -5.47 -26.62
C LYS A 232 4.40 -4.49 -27.58
N GLN A 233 3.62 -3.65 -28.26
CA GLN A 233 4.12 -2.71 -29.28
C GLN A 233 4.38 -1.31 -28.72
N ASN A 234 3.79 -0.97 -27.56
CA ASN A 234 3.84 0.38 -26.99
C ASN A 234 4.36 0.37 -25.54
N ILE A 235 5.48 -0.31 -25.31
CA ILE A 235 6.02 -0.50 -23.96
C ILE A 235 6.60 0.79 -23.40
N LEU A 236 7.39 1.55 -24.16
CA LEU A 236 7.98 2.80 -23.68
C LEU A 236 6.92 3.87 -23.48
N LEU A 237 5.89 3.92 -24.33
CA LEU A 237 4.74 4.80 -24.15
C LEU A 237 3.99 4.48 -22.87
N HIS A 238 3.78 3.20 -22.55
CA HIS A 238 3.18 2.79 -21.27
C HIS A 238 4.05 3.25 -20.09
N ILE A 239 5.36 2.97 -20.12
CA ILE A 239 6.32 3.38 -19.08
C ILE A 239 6.28 4.89 -18.90
N TYR A 240 6.40 5.64 -19.99
CA TYR A 240 6.38 7.09 -20.00
C TYR A 240 5.08 7.67 -19.45
N THR A 241 3.93 7.11 -19.83
CA THR A 241 2.62 7.52 -19.32
C THR A 241 2.56 7.34 -17.80
N LYS A 242 3.07 6.23 -17.27
CA LYS A 242 3.13 5.98 -15.81
C LYS A 242 4.14 6.86 -15.08
N ILE A 243 5.24 7.21 -15.72
CA ILE A 243 6.18 8.23 -15.25
C ILE A 243 5.48 9.58 -15.13
N LEU A 244 4.76 10.02 -16.18
CA LEU A 244 4.06 11.29 -16.19
C LEU A 244 2.93 11.34 -15.15
N GLU A 245 2.16 10.26 -15.00
CA GLU A 245 1.15 10.11 -13.94
C GLU A 245 1.74 10.24 -12.53
N SER A 246 2.93 9.63 -12.30
CA SER A 246 3.64 9.76 -11.01
C SER A 246 4.11 11.21 -10.81
N PHE A 247 4.62 11.84 -11.87
CA PHE A 247 5.17 13.19 -11.86
C PHE A 247 4.14 14.28 -11.54
N ILE A 248 2.90 14.13 -11.98
CA ILE A 248 1.83 15.10 -11.70
C ILE A 248 1.23 14.97 -10.29
N GLN A 249 1.61 13.95 -9.52
CA GLN A 249 1.20 13.84 -8.11
C GLN A 249 1.94 14.86 -7.24
N LYS A 250 1.23 15.39 -6.23
CA LYS A 250 1.81 16.28 -5.22
C LYS A 250 2.75 15.53 -4.29
N ILE A 251 3.81 16.21 -3.85
CA ILE A 251 4.68 15.70 -2.79
C ILE A 251 3.97 15.88 -1.45
N ASP A 252 4.01 14.86 -0.59
CA ASP A 252 3.45 14.91 0.77
C ASP A 252 3.89 16.18 1.52
N GLY A 253 2.92 17.01 1.92
CA GLY A 253 3.17 18.26 2.65
C GLY A 253 3.60 19.44 1.78
N SER A 254 3.54 19.33 0.44
CA SER A 254 3.82 20.41 -0.51
C SER A 254 2.64 20.70 -1.43
N GLU A 255 2.54 21.95 -1.89
CA GLU A 255 1.55 22.36 -2.91
C GLU A 255 1.99 22.00 -4.32
N TYR A 256 3.27 21.67 -4.52
CA TYR A 256 3.88 21.39 -5.81
C TYR A 256 3.95 19.89 -6.11
N SER A 257 3.85 19.56 -7.40
CA SER A 257 4.04 18.20 -7.90
C SER A 257 5.51 17.77 -7.96
N GLN A 258 5.74 16.47 -8.09
CA GLN A 258 7.09 15.92 -8.35
C GLN A 258 7.72 16.56 -9.61
N LEU A 259 6.93 16.73 -10.67
CA LEU A 259 7.37 17.39 -11.90
C LEU A 259 7.77 18.84 -11.65
N GLU A 260 6.95 19.60 -10.91
CA GLU A 260 7.24 21.00 -10.63
C GLU A 260 8.54 21.15 -9.83
N TYR A 261 8.83 20.26 -8.88
CA TYR A 261 10.12 20.28 -8.17
C TYR A 261 11.31 19.92 -9.06
N LEU A 262 11.17 18.87 -9.89
CA LEU A 262 12.22 18.49 -10.86
C LEU A 262 12.55 19.65 -11.78
N LEU A 263 11.53 20.28 -12.37
CA LEU A 263 11.69 21.43 -13.27
C LEU A 263 12.22 22.66 -12.53
N ALA A 264 11.79 22.90 -11.29
CA ALA A 264 12.28 24.04 -10.52
C ALA A 264 13.78 23.95 -10.25
N LYS A 265 14.24 22.79 -9.77
CA LYS A 265 15.66 22.54 -9.51
C LYS A 265 16.50 22.54 -10.78
N SER A 266 16.05 21.79 -11.79
CA SER A 266 16.79 21.68 -13.04
C SER A 266 16.90 23.01 -13.78
N PHE A 267 15.78 23.71 -13.99
CA PHE A 267 15.80 25.00 -14.68
C PHE A 267 16.60 26.03 -13.90
N SER A 268 16.47 26.07 -12.57
CA SER A 268 17.26 26.98 -11.73
C SER A 268 18.75 26.74 -11.88
N ASN A 269 19.21 25.49 -11.78
CA ASN A 269 20.63 25.15 -11.87
C ASN A 269 21.18 25.41 -13.28
N ILE A 270 20.43 25.10 -14.35
CA ILE A 270 20.81 25.42 -15.73
C ILE A 270 20.94 26.95 -15.92
N ILE A 271 20.01 27.74 -15.35
CA ILE A 271 20.08 29.21 -15.40
C ILE A 271 21.29 29.71 -14.59
N ILE A 272 21.53 29.18 -13.40
CA ILE A 272 22.67 29.57 -12.55
C ILE A 272 24.00 29.34 -13.28
N GLN A 273 24.14 28.23 -14.00
CA GLN A 273 25.36 27.92 -14.75
C GLN A 273 25.54 28.80 -15.99
N SER A 274 24.46 29.15 -16.68
CA SER A 274 24.50 29.89 -17.96
C SER A 274 24.39 31.42 -17.84
N ASN A 275 23.90 31.94 -16.71
CA ASN A 275 23.64 33.36 -16.53
C ASN A 275 24.85 34.08 -15.87
N SER A 276 25.11 35.32 -16.24
CA SER A 276 26.16 36.16 -15.63
C SER A 276 25.63 37.07 -14.51
N ASN A 277 24.31 37.21 -14.37
CA ASN A 277 23.68 38.10 -13.39
C ASN A 277 23.69 37.50 -11.97
N LYS A 278 24.54 38.02 -11.09
CA LYS A 278 24.68 37.58 -9.68
C LYS A 278 23.36 37.57 -8.91
N LYS A 279 22.52 38.61 -9.07
CA LYS A 279 21.25 38.72 -8.35
C LYS A 279 20.28 37.60 -8.71
N ILE A 280 20.27 37.17 -9.98
CA ILE A 280 19.41 36.06 -10.42
C ILE A 280 19.90 34.75 -9.79
N LYS A 281 21.21 34.53 -9.76
CA LYS A 281 21.82 33.35 -9.13
C LYS A 281 21.48 33.28 -7.64
N GLU A 282 21.75 34.34 -6.89
CA GLU A 282 21.49 34.41 -5.45
C GLU A 282 20.02 34.10 -5.10
N ILE A 283 19.07 34.57 -5.92
CA ILE A 283 17.64 34.28 -5.72
C ILE A 283 17.33 32.80 -5.94
N LEU A 284 17.86 32.19 -7.00
CA LEU A 284 17.57 30.80 -7.35
C LEU A 284 18.35 29.79 -6.49
N GLU A 285 19.56 30.13 -6.04
CA GLU A 285 20.38 29.32 -5.12
C GLU A 285 19.72 29.21 -3.74
N ARG A 286 19.00 30.25 -3.29
CA ARG A 286 18.32 30.25 -2.00
C ARG A 286 17.14 29.28 -1.94
N ASP A 287 16.34 29.23 -3.01
CA ASP A 287 15.22 28.31 -3.15
C ASP A 287 14.91 28.15 -4.65
N PRO A 288 15.10 26.95 -5.25
CA PRO A 288 14.81 26.72 -6.65
C PRO A 288 13.35 27.00 -7.04
N LEU A 289 12.41 26.91 -6.09
CA LEU A 289 11.01 27.26 -6.33
C LEU A 289 10.80 28.76 -6.58
N ASN A 290 11.81 29.60 -6.36
CA ASN A 290 11.77 31.01 -6.73
C ASN A 290 11.63 31.23 -8.24
N ILE A 291 11.92 30.24 -9.07
CA ILE A 291 11.54 30.28 -10.48
C ILE A 291 10.03 30.49 -10.66
N TYR A 292 9.20 29.89 -9.81
CA TYR A 292 7.77 30.12 -9.77
C TYR A 292 7.40 31.33 -8.90
N LYS A 293 7.91 31.38 -7.65
CA LYS A 293 7.49 32.39 -6.65
C LYS A 293 7.95 33.81 -6.96
N HIS A 294 9.06 33.99 -7.69
CA HIS A 294 9.60 35.30 -8.05
C HIS A 294 9.47 35.56 -9.55
N TYR A 295 9.99 34.67 -10.39
CA TYR A 295 10.01 34.90 -11.85
C TYR A 295 8.69 34.53 -12.53
N GLY A 296 7.89 33.68 -11.88
CA GLY A 296 6.53 33.30 -12.26
C GLY A 296 5.44 33.98 -11.42
N LYS A 297 5.66 35.16 -10.86
CA LYS A 297 4.56 36.00 -10.34
C LYS A 297 3.82 36.68 -11.48
N GLU A 298 2.51 36.88 -11.32
CA GLU A 298 1.73 37.70 -12.26
C GLU A 298 2.24 39.14 -12.27
N GLY A 299 2.35 39.72 -13.47
CA GLY A 299 2.89 41.06 -13.67
C GLY A 299 3.47 41.27 -15.07
N THR A 300 3.90 42.50 -15.34
CA THR A 300 4.35 42.94 -16.68
C THR A 300 5.63 42.25 -17.16
N THR A 301 6.45 41.71 -16.25
CA THR A 301 7.72 41.06 -16.56
C THR A 301 7.62 39.55 -16.73
N ARG A 302 6.50 38.92 -16.34
CA ARG A 302 6.31 37.45 -16.39
C ARG A 302 6.60 36.87 -17.77
N ALA A 303 5.93 37.39 -18.80
CA ALA A 303 6.08 36.90 -20.16
C ALA A 303 7.53 37.04 -20.67
N ARG A 304 8.21 38.13 -20.31
CA ARG A 304 9.63 38.34 -20.65
C ARG A 304 10.53 37.32 -19.94
N ASN A 305 10.30 37.06 -18.65
CA ASN A 305 11.08 36.09 -17.88
C ASN A 305 10.94 34.69 -18.47
N TRP A 306 9.72 34.24 -18.76
CA TRP A 306 9.49 32.90 -19.30
C TRP A 306 9.99 32.74 -20.74
N LYS A 307 9.94 33.79 -21.56
CA LYS A 307 10.60 33.78 -22.88
C LYS A 307 12.11 33.63 -22.77
N TYR A 308 12.72 34.24 -21.74
CA TYR A 308 14.14 34.04 -21.45
C TYR A 308 14.42 32.60 -20.98
N ILE A 309 13.63 32.07 -20.03
CA ILE A 309 13.75 30.69 -19.55
C ILE A 309 13.64 29.70 -20.71
N GLU A 310 12.63 29.84 -21.57
CA GLU A 310 12.44 29.00 -22.76
C GLU A 310 13.69 29.00 -23.65
N LYS A 311 14.25 30.19 -23.93
CA LYS A 311 15.47 30.32 -24.72
C LYS A 311 16.67 29.62 -24.06
N VAL A 312 16.85 29.79 -22.75
CA VAL A 312 17.97 29.17 -22.01
C VAL A 312 17.82 27.65 -22.03
N MET A 313 16.63 27.10 -21.79
CA MET A 313 16.42 25.64 -21.78
C MET A 313 16.64 25.02 -23.16
N ILE A 314 16.15 25.68 -24.23
CA ILE A 314 16.38 25.23 -25.61
C ILE A 314 17.87 25.25 -25.96
N ASN A 315 18.58 26.32 -25.60
CA ASN A 315 20.01 26.43 -25.87
C ASN A 315 20.81 25.40 -25.08
N TRP A 316 20.52 25.23 -23.78
CA TRP A 316 21.15 24.21 -22.95
C TRP A 316 21.03 22.82 -23.59
N TYR A 317 19.81 22.43 -23.99
CA TYR A 317 19.60 21.13 -24.62
C TYR A 317 20.40 21.00 -25.91
N ARG A 318 20.36 22.04 -26.76
CA ARG A 318 21.06 22.07 -28.04
C ARG A 318 22.56 21.93 -27.88
N ASP A 319 23.14 22.68 -26.95
CA ASP A 319 24.57 22.76 -26.74
C ASP A 319 25.11 21.46 -26.09
N SER A 320 24.30 20.79 -25.26
CA SER A 320 24.70 19.58 -24.53
C SER A 320 24.38 18.27 -25.26
N TYR A 321 23.28 18.22 -26.02
CA TYR A 321 22.75 16.96 -26.59
C TYR A 321 22.38 17.05 -28.09
N GLY A 322 22.62 18.20 -28.73
CA GLY A 322 22.33 18.40 -30.15
C GLY A 322 20.90 18.87 -30.43
N SER A 323 20.54 18.91 -31.72
CA SER A 323 19.31 19.59 -32.19
C SER A 323 18.14 18.63 -32.50
N ASP A 324 17.94 17.60 -31.66
CA ASP A 324 16.79 16.71 -31.80
C ASP A 324 15.46 17.48 -31.64
N LEU A 325 14.64 17.51 -32.71
CA LEU A 325 13.41 18.30 -32.76
C LEU A 325 12.37 17.82 -31.75
N VAL A 326 12.27 16.51 -31.55
CA VAL A 326 11.30 15.89 -30.62
C VAL A 326 11.60 16.35 -29.19
N SER A 327 12.84 16.19 -28.73
CA SER A 327 13.26 16.63 -27.40
C SER A 327 13.11 18.14 -27.21
N LEU A 328 13.42 18.95 -28.23
CA LEU A 328 13.23 20.40 -28.16
C LEU A 328 11.74 20.80 -28.05
N GLN A 329 10.84 20.07 -28.70
CA GLN A 329 9.40 20.25 -28.51
C GLN A 329 8.96 19.88 -27.08
N ILE A 330 9.50 18.79 -26.53
CA ILE A 330 9.20 18.37 -25.15
C ILE A 330 9.71 19.42 -24.15
N VAL A 331 10.95 19.94 -24.33
CA VAL A 331 11.48 21.04 -23.50
C VAL A 331 10.55 22.25 -23.53
N LYS A 332 10.09 22.67 -24.72
CA LYS A 332 9.11 23.76 -24.85
C LYS A 332 7.82 23.46 -24.09
N ALA A 333 7.28 22.25 -24.23
CA ALA A 333 6.07 21.85 -23.51
C ALA A 333 6.25 21.88 -21.99
N LEU A 334 7.40 21.43 -21.46
CA LEU A 334 7.71 21.52 -20.02
C LEU A 334 7.83 22.98 -19.53
N VAL A 335 8.38 23.88 -20.36
CA VAL A 335 8.39 25.31 -20.06
C VAL A 335 6.97 25.90 -20.10
N LYS A 336 6.11 25.46 -21.03
CA LYS A 336 4.69 25.87 -21.05
C LYS A 336 3.93 25.38 -19.82
N TYR A 337 4.16 24.14 -19.41
CA TYR A 337 3.56 23.56 -18.21
C TYR A 337 3.85 24.41 -16.96
N THR A 338 5.10 24.85 -16.81
CA THR A 338 5.52 25.71 -15.69
C THR A 338 5.11 27.18 -15.85
N PHE A 339 4.92 27.65 -17.08
CA PHE A 339 4.43 28.98 -17.38
C PHE A 339 2.95 29.18 -16.99
N TYR A 340 2.08 28.21 -17.27
CA TYR A 340 0.65 28.33 -16.95
C TYR A 340 0.41 28.18 -15.45
N VAL A 341 -0.48 29.01 -14.91
CA VAL A 341 -0.96 28.92 -13.51
C VAL A 341 -2.32 28.24 -13.46
N ASP A 342 -3.13 28.42 -14.52
CA ASP A 342 -4.44 27.81 -14.62
C ASP A 342 -4.33 26.30 -14.83
N GLU A 343 -5.09 25.56 -14.04
CA GLU A 343 -5.05 24.11 -14.03
C GLU A 343 -5.50 23.51 -15.37
N HIS A 344 -6.46 24.16 -16.04
CA HIS A 344 -6.98 23.71 -17.32
C HIS A 344 -5.91 23.67 -18.42
N ARG A 345 -5.15 24.75 -18.65
CA ARG A 345 -4.06 24.72 -19.65
C ARG A 345 -2.93 23.80 -19.23
N ARG A 346 -2.64 23.67 -17.94
CA ARG A 346 -1.66 22.66 -17.47
C ARG A 346 -2.11 21.26 -17.87
N ASP A 347 -3.38 20.92 -17.67
CA ASP A 347 -3.93 19.62 -18.06
C ASP A 347 -3.86 19.41 -19.58
N ILE A 348 -4.11 20.45 -20.39
CA ILE A 348 -3.92 20.37 -21.85
C ILE A 348 -2.43 20.13 -22.20
N VAL A 349 -1.49 20.80 -21.53
CA VAL A 349 -0.05 20.55 -21.73
C VAL A 349 0.34 19.13 -21.32
N ILE A 350 -0.23 18.59 -20.23
CA ILE A 350 -0.03 17.19 -19.83
C ILE A 350 -0.59 16.24 -20.89
N ASN A 351 -1.76 16.54 -21.47
CA ASN A 351 -2.29 15.74 -22.58
C ASN A 351 -1.35 15.77 -23.79
N TYR A 352 -0.81 16.94 -24.16
CA TYR A 352 0.23 17.05 -25.21
C TYR A 352 1.46 16.20 -24.87
N LEU A 353 1.97 16.34 -23.65
CA LEU A 353 3.11 15.56 -23.17
C LEU A 353 2.80 14.07 -23.18
N SER A 354 1.58 13.62 -22.91
CA SER A 354 1.19 12.20 -22.99
C SER A 354 1.05 11.63 -24.42
N ALA A 355 1.49 12.37 -25.45
CA ALA A 355 1.33 12.02 -26.86
C ALA A 355 -0.14 11.78 -27.27
N LYS A 356 -1.09 12.47 -26.61
CA LYS A 356 -2.48 12.53 -27.05
C LYS A 356 -2.62 13.48 -28.23
N GLU A 357 -3.47 13.10 -29.17
CA GLU A 357 -3.88 14.01 -30.25
C GLU A 357 -4.74 15.14 -29.67
N LEU A 358 -4.27 16.37 -29.84
CA LEU A 358 -4.99 17.59 -29.46
C LEU A 358 -5.55 18.26 -30.72
N ASP A 359 -6.70 18.92 -30.57
CA ASP A 359 -7.25 19.74 -31.66
C ASP A 359 -6.55 21.11 -31.76
N GLU A 360 -6.80 21.81 -32.88
CA GLU A 360 -6.19 23.11 -33.17
C GLU A 360 -6.54 24.18 -32.11
N GLU A 361 -7.73 24.09 -31.50
CA GLU A 361 -8.15 25.01 -30.45
C GLU A 361 -7.32 24.79 -29.17
N GLN A 362 -7.16 23.53 -28.76
CA GLN A 362 -6.33 23.15 -27.61
C GLN A 362 -4.86 23.52 -27.81
N LEU A 363 -4.31 23.27 -29.00
CA LEU A 363 -2.92 23.63 -29.34
C LEU A 363 -2.70 25.15 -29.32
N ALA A 364 -3.65 25.93 -29.87
CA ALA A 364 -3.61 27.39 -29.83
C ALA A 364 -3.67 27.94 -28.39
N GLN A 365 -4.45 27.33 -27.50
CA GLN A 365 -4.55 27.75 -26.09
C GLN A 365 -3.24 27.61 -25.31
N ILE A 366 -2.44 26.60 -25.64
CA ILE A 366 -1.16 26.33 -24.96
C ILE A 366 0.05 26.89 -25.74
N GLY A 367 -0.15 27.32 -26.98
CA GLY A 367 0.90 27.86 -27.86
C GLY A 367 1.94 26.82 -28.22
N LEU A 368 1.49 25.59 -28.53
CA LEU A 368 2.31 24.50 -29.06
C LEU A 368 1.84 24.12 -30.46
N GLU A 369 2.75 23.60 -31.25
CA GLU A 369 2.48 23.11 -32.60
C GLU A 369 2.01 21.66 -32.55
N PRO A 370 1.23 21.18 -33.54
CA PRO A 370 0.91 19.76 -33.65
C PRO A 370 2.18 18.93 -33.85
N HIS A 371 2.12 17.66 -33.46
CA HIS A 371 3.15 16.70 -33.82
C HIS A 371 3.23 16.53 -35.35
N ASP A 372 4.43 16.27 -35.87
CA ASP A 372 4.64 16.12 -37.31
C ASP A 372 4.00 14.83 -37.89
N ALA A 373 3.94 14.75 -39.22
CA ALA A 373 3.36 13.59 -39.90
C ALA A 373 4.17 12.29 -39.73
N SER A 374 5.43 12.37 -39.29
CA SER A 374 6.31 11.24 -38.99
C SER A 374 6.30 10.84 -37.51
N PHE A 375 5.38 11.42 -36.72
CA PHE A 375 5.35 11.24 -35.28
C PHE A 375 5.19 9.77 -34.88
N ASN A 376 6.14 9.29 -34.09
CA ASN A 376 6.12 7.97 -33.49
C ASN A 376 6.06 8.12 -31.97
N LYS A 377 5.02 7.55 -31.35
CA LYS A 377 4.75 7.65 -29.91
C LYS A 377 5.83 6.99 -29.04
N GLU A 378 6.40 5.86 -29.48
CA GLU A 378 7.48 5.19 -28.75
C GLU A 378 8.78 6.01 -28.78
N VAL A 379 9.12 6.58 -29.94
CA VAL A 379 10.28 7.47 -30.08
C VAL A 379 10.11 8.72 -29.23
N PHE A 380 8.90 9.31 -29.23
CA PHE A 380 8.57 10.44 -28.39
C PHE A 380 8.67 10.08 -26.90
N ALA A 381 8.12 8.93 -26.49
CA ALA A 381 8.17 8.46 -25.12
C ALA A 381 9.62 8.27 -24.64
N LEU A 382 10.47 7.62 -25.44
CA LEU A 382 11.89 7.44 -25.12
C LEU A 382 12.62 8.77 -25.00
N ALA A 383 12.40 9.69 -25.96
CA ALA A 383 12.98 11.03 -25.92
C ALA A 383 12.58 11.79 -24.65
N ALA A 384 11.31 11.67 -24.23
CA ALA A 384 10.81 12.29 -23.02
C ALA A 384 11.39 11.67 -21.75
N ILE A 385 11.46 10.33 -21.64
CA ILE A 385 12.10 9.64 -20.52
C ILE A 385 13.59 10.05 -20.43
N SER A 386 14.31 10.01 -21.56
CA SER A 386 15.71 10.42 -21.65
C SER A 386 15.90 11.87 -21.20
N LEU A 387 15.03 12.79 -21.63
CA LEU A 387 15.05 14.18 -21.20
C LEU A 387 14.85 14.32 -19.69
N PHE A 388 13.95 13.57 -19.08
CA PHE A 388 13.78 13.58 -17.62
C PHE A 388 15.03 13.07 -16.90
N GLY A 389 15.67 12.01 -17.40
CA GLY A 389 16.96 11.55 -16.89
C GLY A 389 18.02 12.66 -16.95
N LYS A 390 18.15 13.34 -18.09
CA LYS A 390 19.08 14.48 -18.28
C LYS A 390 18.78 15.65 -17.34
N LEU A 391 17.50 16.00 -17.15
CA LEU A 391 17.10 17.05 -16.21
C LEU A 391 17.38 16.66 -14.76
N SER A 392 17.25 15.38 -14.42
CA SER A 392 17.49 14.90 -13.05
C SER A 392 18.95 15.02 -12.61
N ILE A 393 19.91 15.14 -13.53
CA ILE A 393 21.32 15.43 -13.22
C ILE A 393 21.45 16.73 -12.40
N PHE A 394 20.51 17.66 -12.57
CA PHE A 394 20.44 18.92 -11.84
C PHE A 394 19.54 18.84 -10.60
N ASP A 395 19.11 17.64 -10.22
CA ASP A 395 18.30 17.30 -9.05
C ASP A 395 18.90 16.04 -8.39
N GLU A 396 18.09 15.22 -7.75
CA GLU A 396 18.41 13.90 -7.23
C GLU A 396 18.10 12.80 -8.26
N PRO A 397 18.77 11.63 -8.18
CA PRO A 397 18.48 10.51 -9.06
C PRO A 397 17.01 10.14 -9.11
N LEU A 398 16.48 9.87 -10.31
CA LEU A 398 15.12 9.36 -10.48
C LEU A 398 15.05 7.94 -9.94
N VAL A 399 13.94 7.58 -9.28
CA VAL A 399 13.68 6.20 -8.86
C VAL A 399 12.53 5.67 -9.69
N ILE A 400 12.82 4.74 -10.60
CA ILE A 400 11.86 4.14 -11.52
C ILE A 400 11.57 2.72 -11.03
N SER A 401 10.44 2.51 -10.36
CA SER A 401 10.09 1.22 -9.76
C SER A 401 8.99 0.52 -10.54
N PHE A 402 9.31 -0.66 -11.06
CA PHE A 402 8.40 -1.57 -11.72
C PHE A 402 7.83 -2.57 -10.72
N ASP A 403 6.51 -2.77 -10.75
CA ASP A 403 5.80 -3.74 -9.90
C ASP A 403 4.76 -4.52 -10.71
N GLN A 404 4.23 -5.59 -10.11
CA GLN A 404 3.24 -6.49 -10.72
C GLN A 404 3.73 -7.19 -11.99
N LEU A 405 5.05 -7.33 -12.13
CA LEU A 405 5.67 -7.92 -13.31
C LEU A 405 5.36 -9.42 -13.43
N GLU A 406 5.02 -10.11 -12.33
CA GLU A 406 4.64 -11.52 -12.33
C GLU A 406 3.46 -11.83 -13.25
N ALA A 407 2.55 -10.87 -13.42
CA ALA A 407 1.38 -11.00 -14.27
C ALA A 407 1.70 -11.01 -15.78
N MET A 408 2.94 -10.75 -16.20
CA MET A 408 3.40 -10.94 -17.59
C MET A 408 3.74 -12.39 -17.92
N SER A 409 3.90 -13.26 -16.91
CA SER A 409 4.24 -14.68 -17.14
C SER A 409 3.21 -15.39 -18.05
N GLY A 410 3.73 -16.20 -18.97
CA GLY A 410 2.97 -16.88 -20.02
C GLY A 410 2.72 -16.03 -21.28
N ASP A 411 3.32 -14.85 -21.38
CA ASP A 411 3.35 -14.04 -22.60
C ASP A 411 4.80 -13.74 -23.02
N ASP A 412 5.44 -14.73 -23.64
CA ASP A 412 6.87 -14.72 -23.98
C ASP A 412 7.27 -13.50 -24.82
N GLU A 413 6.46 -13.14 -25.83
CA GLU A 413 6.70 -11.97 -26.68
C GLU A 413 6.64 -10.66 -25.87
N LEU A 414 5.71 -10.53 -24.91
CA LEU A 414 5.66 -9.34 -24.05
C LEU A 414 6.91 -9.24 -23.16
N ILE A 415 7.39 -10.37 -22.63
CA ILE A 415 8.57 -10.44 -21.77
C ILE A 415 9.83 -10.05 -22.57
N GLU A 416 10.01 -10.58 -23.77
CA GLU A 416 11.13 -10.24 -24.66
C GLU A 416 11.11 -8.76 -25.05
N GLN A 417 9.96 -8.24 -25.49
CA GLN A 417 9.84 -6.82 -25.83
C GLN A 417 10.08 -5.94 -24.61
N PHE A 418 9.58 -6.31 -23.43
CA PHE A 418 9.82 -5.55 -22.20
C PHE A 418 11.31 -5.47 -21.88
N ALA A 419 12.03 -6.58 -21.97
CA ALA A 419 13.45 -6.64 -21.68
C ALA A 419 14.27 -5.74 -22.62
N GLN A 420 13.95 -5.76 -23.91
CA GLN A 420 14.65 -4.96 -24.90
C GLN A 420 14.38 -3.46 -24.70
N ASN A 421 13.13 -3.07 -24.44
CA ASN A 421 12.78 -1.69 -24.14
C ASN A 421 13.38 -1.20 -22.80
N LEU A 422 13.49 -2.09 -21.81
CA LEU A 422 14.13 -1.78 -20.54
C LEU A 422 15.63 -1.54 -20.69
N LYS A 423 16.30 -2.31 -21.55
CA LYS A 423 17.71 -2.07 -21.93
C LYS A 423 17.88 -0.68 -22.55
N GLU A 424 17.00 -0.32 -23.47
CA GLU A 424 17.03 1.01 -24.10
C GLU A 424 16.77 2.13 -23.09
N LEU A 425 15.78 1.96 -22.20
CA LEU A 425 15.48 2.90 -21.12
C LEU A 425 16.69 3.13 -20.21
N ILE A 426 17.32 2.07 -19.71
CA ILE A 426 18.50 2.18 -18.83
C ILE A 426 19.65 2.88 -19.55
N THR A 427 19.85 2.57 -20.85
CA THR A 427 20.94 3.15 -21.65
C THR A 427 20.75 4.64 -21.91
N GLN A 428 19.51 5.08 -22.19
CA GLN A 428 19.21 6.43 -22.65
C GLN A 428 18.82 7.41 -21.53
N THR A 429 18.55 6.90 -20.32
CA THR A 429 18.06 7.69 -19.20
C THR A 429 19.15 7.76 -18.15
N PRO A 430 19.96 8.83 -18.08
CA PRO A 430 20.98 8.95 -17.04
C PRO A 430 20.37 9.24 -15.67
N ASN A 431 21.21 9.15 -14.64
CA ASN A 431 20.94 9.56 -13.26
C ASN A 431 19.66 8.93 -12.69
N SER A 432 19.46 7.63 -12.92
CA SER A 432 18.28 6.90 -12.47
C SER A 432 18.63 5.58 -11.77
N LEU A 433 17.80 5.18 -10.82
CA LEU A 433 17.76 3.84 -10.25
C LEU A 433 16.50 3.14 -10.76
N VAL A 434 16.68 2.07 -11.53
CA VAL A 434 15.59 1.23 -12.03
C VAL A 434 15.41 0.02 -11.12
N ILE A 435 14.24 -0.13 -10.50
CA ILE A 435 13.94 -1.21 -9.56
C ILE A 435 12.92 -2.16 -10.18
N LEU A 436 13.23 -3.45 -10.28
CA LEU A 436 12.29 -4.49 -10.70
C LEU A 436 11.82 -5.32 -9.51
N ASN A 437 10.52 -5.30 -9.21
CA ASN A 437 9.93 -6.10 -8.14
C ASN A 437 9.35 -7.40 -8.70
N LEU A 438 9.93 -8.55 -8.34
CA LEU A 438 9.59 -9.85 -8.91
C LEU A 438 9.62 -10.99 -7.89
N PHE A 439 8.96 -12.10 -8.22
CA PHE A 439 9.16 -13.36 -7.49
C PHE A 439 10.44 -14.06 -7.97
N PRO A 440 11.18 -14.75 -7.08
CA PRO A 440 12.42 -15.43 -7.44
C PRO A 440 12.27 -16.42 -8.60
N ASN A 441 11.17 -17.16 -8.65
CA ASN A 441 10.89 -18.10 -9.74
C ASN A 441 10.59 -17.39 -11.08
N ARG A 442 9.87 -16.27 -11.05
CA ARG A 442 9.56 -15.46 -12.24
C ARG A 442 10.81 -14.80 -12.80
N TRP A 443 11.69 -14.33 -11.92
CA TRP A 443 12.98 -13.83 -12.38
C TRP A 443 13.78 -14.91 -13.10
N ARG A 444 13.83 -16.15 -12.61
CA ARG A 444 14.52 -17.25 -13.31
C ARG A 444 13.92 -17.56 -14.68
N GLU A 445 12.60 -17.53 -14.79
CA GLU A 445 11.87 -17.67 -16.05
C GLU A 445 12.31 -16.58 -17.04
N TYR A 446 12.37 -15.32 -16.60
CA TYR A 446 12.73 -14.18 -17.45
C TYR A 446 14.22 -14.17 -17.79
N GLU A 447 15.08 -14.45 -16.80
CA GLU A 447 16.53 -14.55 -16.97
C GLU A 447 16.90 -15.61 -18.03
N ALA A 448 16.14 -16.71 -18.14
CA ALA A 448 16.34 -17.72 -19.17
C ALA A 448 15.99 -17.25 -20.59
N MET A 449 15.16 -16.21 -20.73
CA MET A 449 14.76 -15.62 -22.01
C MET A 449 15.66 -14.46 -22.43
N PHE A 450 16.39 -13.86 -21.50
CA PHE A 450 17.16 -12.64 -21.74
C PHE A 450 18.54 -12.97 -22.31
N ASP A 451 19.02 -12.12 -23.22
CA ASP A 451 20.42 -12.20 -23.66
C ASP A 451 21.38 -11.70 -22.57
N GLY A 452 22.66 -12.08 -22.68
CA GLY A 452 23.68 -11.73 -21.69
C GLY A 452 23.86 -10.23 -21.48
N SER A 453 23.67 -9.41 -22.52
CA SER A 453 23.81 -7.95 -22.41
C SER A 453 22.69 -7.31 -21.59
N ILE A 454 21.48 -7.87 -21.64
CA ILE A 454 20.35 -7.48 -20.81
C ILE A 454 20.60 -7.91 -19.36
N ILE A 455 21.07 -9.14 -19.15
CA ILE A 455 21.36 -9.69 -17.82
C ILE A 455 22.46 -8.88 -17.11
N ASP A 456 23.53 -8.52 -17.81
CA ASP A 456 24.61 -7.69 -17.26
C ASP A 456 24.13 -6.30 -16.83
N LEU A 457 23.12 -5.77 -17.54
CA LEU A 457 22.55 -4.46 -17.29
C LEU A 457 21.51 -4.45 -16.17
N ILE A 458 20.69 -5.50 -16.05
CA ILE A 458 19.54 -5.56 -15.12
C ILE A 458 19.86 -6.39 -13.87
N GLY A 459 20.70 -7.42 -14.00
CA GLY A 459 20.92 -8.47 -13.01
C GLY A 459 22.06 -8.22 -12.02
N LYS A 460 22.73 -7.07 -12.09
CA LYS A 460 23.94 -6.77 -11.30
C LYS A 460 23.67 -6.66 -9.81
N THR A 461 22.61 -5.94 -9.42
CA THR A 461 22.20 -5.82 -8.02
C THR A 461 20.94 -6.66 -7.79
N ARG A 462 21.06 -7.72 -6.98
CA ARG A 462 19.92 -8.57 -6.59
C ARG A 462 19.71 -8.46 -5.09
N VAL A 463 18.50 -8.08 -4.70
CA VAL A 463 18.08 -7.89 -3.32
C VAL A 463 17.04 -8.96 -3.00
N TYR A 464 17.43 -9.96 -2.22
CA TYR A 464 16.54 -11.07 -1.85
C TYR A 464 15.87 -10.79 -0.50
N LEU A 465 14.55 -10.82 -0.47
CA LEU A 465 13.76 -10.77 0.76
C LEU A 465 13.41 -12.20 1.18
N GLU A 466 14.34 -12.80 1.92
CA GLU A 466 14.11 -14.11 2.52
C GLU A 466 13.02 -14.04 3.59
N ARG A 467 12.45 -15.20 3.93
CA ARG A 467 11.50 -15.28 5.05
C ARG A 467 12.26 -14.90 6.34
N PRO A 468 11.80 -13.91 7.13
CA PRO A 468 12.45 -13.60 8.40
C PRO A 468 12.37 -14.79 9.35
N SER A 469 13.32 -14.86 10.28
CA SER A 469 13.33 -15.88 11.33
C SER A 469 12.08 -15.77 12.22
N SER A 470 11.72 -16.87 12.89
CA SER A 470 10.59 -16.85 13.84
C SER A 470 10.79 -15.84 14.96
N THR A 471 12.05 -15.56 15.35
CA THR A 471 12.39 -14.53 16.33
C THR A 471 12.09 -13.13 15.79
N GLU A 472 12.55 -12.80 14.58
CA GLU A 472 12.28 -11.51 13.94
C GLU A 472 10.78 -11.30 13.69
N MET A 473 10.06 -12.34 13.27
CA MET A 473 8.61 -12.24 13.11
C MET A 473 7.88 -12.06 14.44
N LYS A 474 8.33 -12.70 15.53
CA LYS A 474 7.77 -12.45 16.86
C LYS A 474 8.01 -11.01 17.28
N GLU A 475 9.24 -10.51 17.13
CA GLU A 475 9.59 -9.13 17.46
C GLU A 475 8.74 -8.13 16.67
N MET A 476 8.56 -8.36 15.37
CA MET A 476 7.67 -7.56 14.53
C MET A 476 6.24 -7.50 15.07
N LEU A 477 5.67 -8.62 15.53
CA LEU A 477 4.32 -8.63 16.13
C LEU A 477 4.28 -7.82 17.44
N LEU A 478 5.31 -7.95 18.28
CA LEU A 478 5.44 -7.22 19.54
C LEU A 478 5.57 -5.71 19.30
N GLN A 479 6.47 -5.28 18.42
CA GLN A 479 6.68 -3.88 18.08
C GLN A 479 5.42 -3.25 17.49
N ARG A 480 4.71 -4.01 16.64
CA ARG A 480 3.46 -3.57 16.03
C ARG A 480 2.34 -3.38 17.05
N ALA A 481 2.19 -4.29 18.02
CA ALA A 481 1.24 -4.13 19.12
C ALA A 481 1.63 -2.95 20.04
N LYS A 482 2.92 -2.83 20.36
CA LYS A 482 3.47 -1.76 21.20
C LYS A 482 3.23 -0.38 20.58
N ALA A 483 3.31 -0.25 19.26
CA ALA A 483 2.98 0.99 18.55
C ALA A 483 1.51 1.44 18.72
N CYS A 484 0.62 0.52 19.09
CA CYS A 484 -0.77 0.79 19.45
C CYS A 484 -0.99 0.90 20.98
N GLY A 485 0.08 0.92 21.78
CA GLY A 485 -0.01 0.94 23.25
C GLY A 485 -0.42 -0.41 23.85
N ILE A 486 -0.24 -1.51 23.12
CA ILE A 486 -0.65 -2.86 23.54
C ILE A 486 0.58 -3.70 23.87
N ASP A 487 0.58 -4.29 25.06
CA ASP A 487 1.45 -5.41 25.42
C ASP A 487 0.79 -6.72 24.95
N LEU A 488 1.39 -7.33 23.92
CA LEU A 488 0.84 -8.50 23.28
C LEU A 488 0.93 -9.75 24.16
N ASP A 489 1.88 -9.82 25.09
CA ASP A 489 2.03 -10.99 25.97
C ASP A 489 0.91 -11.07 27.02
N TYR A 490 0.17 -9.97 27.26
CA TYR A 490 -1.08 -9.99 28.03
C TYR A 490 -2.29 -10.49 27.23
N ILE A 491 -2.15 -10.66 25.91
CA ILE A 491 -3.20 -11.18 25.03
C ILE A 491 -2.82 -12.61 24.61
N PHE A 492 -1.62 -12.82 24.07
CA PHE A 492 -1.09 -14.11 23.64
C PHE A 492 -0.38 -14.81 24.80
N THR A 493 -1.14 -15.09 25.85
CA THR A 493 -0.63 -15.54 27.15
C THR A 493 0.02 -16.93 27.13
N THR A 494 -0.30 -17.77 26.14
CA THR A 494 0.19 -19.15 26.06
C THR A 494 1.18 -19.34 24.91
N ALA A 495 2.27 -20.06 25.18
CA ALA A 495 3.32 -20.32 24.20
C ALA A 495 2.85 -21.04 22.91
N HIS A 496 1.76 -21.80 22.97
CA HIS A 496 1.19 -22.47 21.80
C HIS A 496 0.66 -21.48 20.75
N ILE A 497 0.17 -20.30 21.17
CA ILE A 497 -0.34 -19.25 20.26
C ILE A 497 0.77 -18.78 19.34
N TYR A 498 1.92 -18.38 19.90
CA TYR A 498 3.07 -17.98 19.09
C TYR A 498 3.60 -19.12 18.21
N ARG A 499 3.60 -20.36 18.71
CA ARG A 499 4.00 -21.52 17.90
C ARG A 499 3.11 -21.67 16.66
N ASP A 500 1.79 -21.56 16.82
CA ASP A 500 0.82 -21.66 15.74
C ASP A 500 0.86 -20.46 14.77
N ILE A 501 1.07 -19.25 15.29
CA ILE A 501 1.23 -18.04 14.47
C ILE A 501 2.51 -18.09 13.63
N LEU A 502 3.64 -18.49 14.22
CA LEU A 502 4.97 -18.37 13.58
C LEU A 502 5.33 -19.54 12.67
N GLN A 503 4.50 -20.59 12.59
CA GLN A 503 4.74 -21.75 11.71
C GLN A 503 4.57 -21.41 10.21
N TYR A 504 3.86 -20.33 9.88
CA TYR A 504 3.57 -19.98 8.49
C TYR A 504 4.78 -19.44 7.74
N ASN A 505 4.79 -19.65 6.42
CA ASN A 505 5.94 -19.39 5.55
C ASN A 505 6.08 -17.94 5.06
N SER A 506 5.14 -17.04 5.40
CA SER A 506 5.21 -15.63 5.00
C SER A 506 4.72 -14.66 6.06
N ILE A 507 5.25 -13.43 6.02
CA ILE A 507 4.88 -12.34 6.94
C ILE A 507 3.36 -12.09 6.89
N ARG A 508 2.78 -12.07 5.69
CA ARG A 508 1.33 -11.88 5.49
C ARG A 508 0.51 -12.95 6.24
N LYS A 509 0.90 -14.23 6.13
CA LYS A 509 0.18 -15.33 6.80
C LYS A 509 0.34 -15.27 8.32
N VAL A 510 1.53 -14.92 8.81
CA VAL A 510 1.79 -14.69 10.24
C VAL A 510 0.89 -13.56 10.78
N LEU A 511 0.81 -12.43 10.07
CA LEU A 511 -0.06 -11.31 10.45
C LEU A 511 -1.55 -11.69 10.44
N ASN A 512 -2.00 -12.42 9.42
CA ASN A 512 -3.39 -12.90 9.34
C ASN A 512 -3.71 -13.85 10.50
N ARG A 513 -2.80 -14.77 10.84
CA ARG A 513 -3.03 -15.69 11.96
C ARG A 513 -3.01 -14.96 13.30
N ALA A 514 -2.12 -13.99 13.48
CA ALA A 514 -2.12 -13.13 14.66
C ALA A 514 -3.43 -12.33 14.78
N TYR A 515 -3.97 -11.83 13.66
CA TYR A 515 -5.29 -11.20 13.61
C TYR A 515 -6.39 -12.17 14.07
N ASP A 516 -6.40 -13.42 13.60
CA ASP A 516 -7.41 -14.41 13.99
C ASP A 516 -7.40 -14.68 15.51
N TYR A 517 -6.22 -14.88 16.10
CA TYR A 517 -6.09 -15.05 17.55
C TYR A 517 -6.53 -13.79 18.31
N TYR A 518 -6.16 -12.62 17.81
CA TYR A 518 -6.57 -11.35 18.41
C TYR A 518 -8.10 -11.22 18.44
N GLN A 519 -8.78 -11.52 17.33
CA GLN A 519 -10.24 -11.48 17.25
C GLN A 519 -10.89 -12.51 18.19
N SER A 520 -10.30 -13.70 18.31
CA SER A 520 -10.78 -14.75 19.21
C SER A 520 -10.65 -14.36 20.68
N ILE A 521 -9.53 -13.79 21.08
CA ILE A 521 -9.24 -13.49 22.49
C ILE A 521 -9.91 -12.19 22.93
N VAL A 522 -9.87 -11.15 22.11
CA VAL A 522 -10.36 -9.81 22.47
C VAL A 522 -11.86 -9.66 22.22
N HIS A 523 -12.37 -10.25 21.13
CA HIS A 523 -13.74 -10.04 20.66
C HIS A 523 -14.60 -11.32 20.71
N ALA A 524 -14.07 -12.43 21.24
CA ALA A 524 -14.76 -13.72 21.35
C ALA A 524 -15.28 -14.26 19.99
N ILE A 525 -14.59 -13.92 18.89
CA ILE A 525 -14.91 -14.42 17.55
C ILE A 525 -14.25 -15.79 17.36
N PRO A 526 -14.99 -16.87 17.04
CA PRO A 526 -14.40 -18.20 16.91
C PRO A 526 -13.19 -18.24 15.99
N LEU A 527 -12.10 -18.83 16.47
CA LEU A 527 -10.88 -19.00 15.69
C LEU A 527 -11.20 -19.83 14.43
N PRO A 528 -10.84 -19.36 13.21
CA PRO A 528 -11.07 -20.12 12.00
C PRO A 528 -10.40 -21.49 12.10
N LYS A 529 -11.16 -22.54 11.75
CA LYS A 529 -10.63 -23.90 11.68
C LYS A 529 -9.50 -23.91 10.64
N ILE A 530 -8.31 -24.31 11.08
CA ILE A 530 -7.23 -24.67 10.15
C ILE A 530 -7.72 -25.94 9.46
N SER A 531 -8.08 -25.87 8.18
CA SER A 531 -8.02 -27.08 7.37
C SER A 531 -6.54 -27.42 7.30
N GLU A 532 -6.12 -28.47 8.03
CA GLU A 532 -4.82 -29.07 7.76
C GLU A 532 -4.72 -29.24 6.26
N LEU A 533 -3.62 -28.76 5.67
CA LEU A 533 -3.30 -29.09 4.30
C LEU A 533 -3.41 -30.61 4.21
N THR A 534 -4.42 -31.07 3.48
CA THR A 534 -4.68 -32.49 3.30
C THR A 534 -3.39 -33.13 2.79
N LEU A 535 -3.23 -34.44 3.01
CA LEU A 535 -2.09 -35.17 2.41
C LEU A 535 -2.01 -34.88 0.90
N GLU A 536 -3.16 -34.64 0.26
CA GLU A 536 -3.35 -34.16 -1.10
C GLU A 536 -2.78 -32.77 -1.39
N GLU A 537 -2.88 -31.78 -0.50
CA GLU A 537 -2.31 -30.44 -0.70
C GLU A 537 -0.82 -30.37 -0.36
N LYS A 538 -0.35 -31.17 0.61
CA LYS A 538 1.09 -31.42 0.80
C LYS A 538 1.68 -32.17 -0.40
N LEU A 539 0.93 -33.15 -0.91
CA LEU A 539 1.24 -33.81 -2.17
C LEU A 539 1.21 -32.79 -3.29
N LYS A 540 0.22 -31.88 -3.41
CA LYS A 540 0.14 -30.82 -4.44
C LYS A 540 1.31 -29.83 -4.41
N GLN A 541 1.89 -29.55 -3.24
CA GLN A 541 3.12 -28.74 -3.15
C GLN A 541 4.37 -29.51 -3.59
N LEU A 542 4.44 -30.81 -3.29
CA LEU A 542 5.45 -31.73 -3.83
C LEU A 542 5.22 -32.01 -5.32
N THR A 543 3.98 -32.09 -5.77
CA THR A 543 3.54 -32.29 -7.15
C THR A 543 3.78 -31.03 -7.94
N ALA A 544 3.64 -29.82 -7.39
CA ALA A 544 4.07 -28.59 -8.07
C ALA A 544 5.61 -28.53 -8.24
N ARG A 545 6.36 -29.14 -7.31
CA ARG A 545 7.82 -29.35 -7.41
C ARG A 545 8.17 -30.39 -8.48
N VAL A 546 7.32 -31.42 -8.63
CA VAL A 546 7.43 -32.48 -9.64
C VAL A 546 6.89 -32.04 -11.00
N GLU A 547 5.85 -31.23 -11.09
CA GLU A 547 5.27 -30.61 -12.29
C GLU A 547 6.24 -29.61 -12.91
N TYR A 548 7.06 -28.95 -12.09
CA TYR A 548 8.20 -28.18 -12.56
C TYR A 548 9.27 -29.09 -13.20
N LEU A 549 9.46 -30.30 -12.69
CA LEU A 549 10.33 -31.33 -13.31
C LEU A 549 9.66 -32.00 -14.53
N GLU A 550 8.34 -32.10 -14.56
CA GLU A 550 7.52 -32.66 -15.66
C GLU A 550 7.17 -31.63 -16.73
N SER A 551 7.33 -30.32 -16.48
CA SER A 551 7.27 -29.26 -17.49
C SER A 551 8.41 -29.34 -18.51
N LEU A 552 9.44 -30.17 -18.21
CA LEU A 552 10.41 -30.65 -19.18
C LEU A 552 9.82 -31.71 -20.15
N HIS A 553 8.60 -32.23 -19.90
CA HIS A 553 8.01 -33.39 -20.60
C HIS A 553 6.50 -33.33 -20.97
N LYS A 554 5.77 -32.21 -20.79
CA LYS A 554 4.41 -31.91 -21.33
C LYS A 554 3.30 -32.99 -21.13
N ILE A 555 2.67 -33.06 -19.94
CA ILE A 555 1.37 -33.76 -19.74
C ILE A 555 0.45 -32.92 -18.83
N THR A 556 -0.88 -32.96 -19.05
CA THR A 556 -1.90 -32.16 -18.33
C THR A 556 -2.90 -33.07 -17.60
N GLN A 557 -3.22 -32.78 -16.33
CA GLN A 557 -4.42 -33.28 -15.64
C GLN A 557 -5.07 -32.20 -14.75
N THR A 558 -6.41 -32.22 -14.76
CA THR A 558 -7.34 -31.35 -14.04
C THR A 558 -7.34 -31.60 -12.53
N THR A 559 -7.32 -30.54 -11.71
CA THR A 559 -7.58 -30.61 -10.26
C THR A 559 -8.80 -29.79 -9.85
N GLN A 560 -9.66 -30.36 -9.02
CA GLN A 560 -10.68 -29.63 -8.25
C GLN A 560 -10.01 -28.95 -7.05
N GLU A 561 -10.38 -27.70 -6.77
CA GLU A 561 -9.87 -26.93 -5.62
C GLU A 561 -10.83 -26.93 -4.43
N VAL A 562 -10.26 -27.19 -3.25
CA VAL A 562 -10.91 -27.01 -1.94
C VAL A 562 -10.69 -25.57 -1.47
N ARG A 563 -11.75 -24.96 -0.94
CA ARG A 563 -11.83 -23.53 -0.58
C ARG A 563 -11.18 -23.24 0.78
N ILE A 564 -10.23 -22.31 0.80
CA ILE A 564 -9.84 -21.55 2.00
C ILE A 564 -10.98 -20.55 2.29
N ASN A 565 -11.30 -20.33 3.57
CA ASN A 565 -12.32 -19.36 4.01
C ASN A 565 -11.78 -17.92 3.89
N PHE A 566 -11.44 -17.50 2.67
CA PHE A 566 -11.13 -16.12 2.32
C PHE A 566 -12.43 -15.35 2.16
N ASP A 567 -12.60 -14.22 2.88
CA ASP A 567 -13.76 -13.36 2.71
C ASP A 567 -13.64 -12.55 1.40
N ILE A 568 -14.05 -13.18 0.31
CA ILE A 568 -14.05 -12.62 -1.05
C ILE A 568 -14.79 -11.28 -1.06
N LYS A 569 -15.93 -11.19 -0.36
CA LYS A 569 -16.77 -9.99 -0.34
C LYS A 569 -16.04 -8.82 0.32
N LYS A 570 -15.40 -9.06 1.46
CA LYS A 570 -14.60 -8.05 2.16
C LYS A 570 -13.41 -7.59 1.33
N HIS A 571 -12.72 -8.50 0.66
CA HIS A 571 -11.58 -8.13 -0.19
C HIS A 571 -12.00 -7.29 -1.40
N ILE A 572 -13.03 -7.70 -2.14
CA ILE A 572 -13.55 -6.91 -3.27
C ILE A 572 -13.98 -5.52 -2.79
N SER A 573 -14.67 -5.43 -1.64
CA SER A 573 -15.09 -4.15 -1.07
C SER A 573 -13.88 -3.26 -0.72
N LYS A 574 -12.82 -3.84 -0.14
CA LYS A 574 -11.57 -3.12 0.16
C LYS A 574 -10.93 -2.55 -1.11
N VAL A 575 -10.83 -3.37 -2.17
CA VAL A 575 -10.25 -2.92 -3.45
C VAL A 575 -11.12 -1.85 -4.08
N TYR A 576 -12.45 -2.02 -4.06
CA TYR A 576 -13.41 -1.04 -4.57
C TYR A 576 -13.26 0.32 -3.87
N GLU A 577 -13.25 0.36 -2.54
CA GLU A 577 -13.10 1.62 -1.80
C GLU A 577 -11.73 2.27 -2.05
N SER A 578 -10.67 1.46 -2.20
CA SER A 578 -9.35 1.96 -2.59
C SER A 578 -9.37 2.64 -3.98
N LYS A 579 -9.98 2.00 -4.98
CA LYS A 579 -10.12 2.58 -6.33
C LYS A 579 -11.06 3.79 -6.34
N ARG A 580 -12.11 3.77 -5.52
CA ARG A 580 -13.03 4.90 -5.35
C ARG A 580 -12.33 6.12 -4.78
N ALA A 581 -11.50 5.94 -3.75
CA ALA A 581 -10.69 7.00 -3.15
C ALA A 581 -9.67 7.56 -4.15
N ALA A 582 -9.12 6.72 -5.02
CA ALA A 582 -8.17 7.13 -6.06
C ALA A 582 -8.82 7.83 -7.28
N TYR A 583 -10.14 7.75 -7.47
CA TYR A 583 -10.81 8.27 -8.67
C TYR A 583 -10.57 9.77 -8.93
N GLY A 584 -10.46 10.57 -7.87
CA GLY A 584 -10.20 12.00 -7.95
C GLY A 584 -8.74 12.37 -8.21
N GLN A 585 -7.83 11.40 -8.23
CA GLN A 585 -6.42 11.64 -8.56
C GLN A 585 -6.27 11.90 -10.07
N LYS A 586 -5.31 12.77 -10.43
CA LYS A 586 -5.00 13.01 -11.84
C LYS A 586 -4.39 11.76 -12.45
N VAL A 587 -5.02 11.25 -13.50
CA VAL A 587 -4.59 10.08 -14.26
C VAL A 587 -4.72 10.36 -15.75
N ILE A 588 -3.90 9.71 -16.57
CA ILE A 588 -3.97 9.83 -18.02
C ILE A 588 -4.92 8.75 -18.53
N ILE A 589 -6.06 9.17 -19.05
CA ILE A 589 -7.07 8.27 -19.64
C ILE A 589 -6.73 8.08 -21.12
N ASP A 590 -6.68 6.83 -21.58
CA ASP A 590 -6.26 6.51 -22.94
C ASP A 590 -7.03 5.29 -23.48
N ASP A 591 -7.42 5.37 -24.76
CA ASP A 591 -8.25 4.35 -25.44
C ASP A 591 -7.54 3.00 -25.43
N LYS A 592 -6.23 3.01 -25.67
CA LYS A 592 -5.40 1.82 -25.80
C LYS A 592 -5.23 1.11 -24.46
N ASN A 593 -4.89 1.87 -23.43
CA ASN A 593 -4.76 1.36 -22.07
C ASN A 593 -6.06 0.67 -21.59
N ASP A 594 -7.22 1.28 -21.83
CA ASP A 594 -8.49 0.68 -21.43
C ASP A 594 -8.81 -0.57 -22.24
N ILE A 595 -8.56 -0.61 -23.56
CA ILE A 595 -8.81 -1.84 -24.34
C ILE A 595 -7.87 -2.97 -23.93
N ASP A 596 -6.62 -2.68 -23.57
CA ASP A 596 -5.65 -3.69 -23.19
C ASP A 596 -5.90 -4.25 -21.79
N ARG A 597 -6.43 -3.43 -20.87
CA ARG A 597 -7.00 -3.92 -19.60
C ARG A 597 -8.16 -4.89 -19.85
N LEU A 598 -9.05 -4.58 -20.78
CA LEU A 598 -10.17 -5.46 -21.11
C LEU A 598 -9.68 -6.78 -21.74
N LYS A 599 -8.72 -6.72 -22.66
CA LYS A 599 -8.05 -7.90 -23.22
C LYS A 599 -7.46 -8.77 -22.12
N PHE A 600 -6.73 -8.16 -21.17
CA PHE A 600 -6.12 -8.89 -20.06
C PHE A 600 -7.17 -9.58 -19.18
N ILE A 601 -8.26 -8.89 -18.83
CA ILE A 601 -9.37 -9.48 -18.08
C ILE A 601 -9.95 -10.67 -18.84
N CYS A 602 -10.28 -10.50 -20.13
CA CYS A 602 -10.91 -11.55 -20.94
C CYS A 602 -9.99 -12.76 -21.11
N LYS A 603 -8.70 -12.55 -21.43
CA LYS A 603 -7.71 -13.64 -21.53
C LYS A 603 -7.53 -14.39 -20.21
N SER A 604 -7.60 -13.68 -19.09
CA SER A 604 -7.43 -14.30 -17.76
C SER A 604 -8.58 -15.22 -17.40
N ILE A 605 -9.79 -14.97 -17.92
CA ILE A 605 -11.03 -15.71 -17.58
C ILE A 605 -11.50 -16.68 -18.69
N ASP A 606 -10.76 -16.77 -19.81
CA ASP A 606 -11.11 -17.64 -20.95
C ASP A 606 -11.20 -19.13 -20.57
N GLY A 607 -10.43 -19.57 -19.58
CA GLY A 607 -10.51 -20.93 -19.04
C GLY A 607 -11.83 -21.26 -18.33
N ILE A 608 -12.60 -20.25 -17.91
CA ILE A 608 -13.84 -20.41 -17.13
C ILE A 608 -15.07 -20.05 -17.98
N TYR A 609 -14.93 -19.06 -18.84
CA TYR A 609 -16.00 -18.58 -19.72
C TYR A 609 -15.60 -18.81 -21.17
N PRO A 610 -16.48 -19.41 -22.02
CA PRO A 610 -16.18 -19.68 -23.42
C PRO A 610 -16.18 -18.38 -24.23
N ILE A 611 -15.08 -17.63 -24.17
CA ILE A 611 -14.97 -16.30 -24.78
C ILE A 611 -13.88 -16.34 -25.84
N LYS A 612 -14.25 -16.09 -27.09
CA LYS A 612 -13.24 -15.92 -28.16
C LYS A 612 -13.05 -14.45 -28.46
N LEU A 613 -11.79 -14.02 -28.42
CA LEU A 613 -11.39 -12.66 -28.76
C LEU A 613 -11.03 -12.57 -30.24
N ASP A 614 -11.53 -11.52 -30.90
CA ASP A 614 -11.28 -11.22 -32.32
C ASP A 614 -11.25 -9.70 -32.54
N PHE A 615 -10.90 -9.24 -33.74
CA PHE A 615 -10.78 -7.82 -34.07
C PHE A 615 -11.14 -7.54 -35.53
N PHE A 616 -11.77 -6.38 -35.81
CA PHE A 616 -11.93 -5.96 -37.20
C PHE A 616 -10.61 -5.44 -37.75
N LYS A 617 -10.19 -5.99 -38.89
CA LYS A 617 -9.06 -5.46 -39.68
C LYS A 617 -9.60 -4.57 -40.78
N MET A 618 -9.35 -3.26 -40.68
CA MET A 618 -9.80 -2.29 -41.67
C MET A 618 -8.69 -1.29 -42.02
N LYS A 619 -8.74 -0.76 -43.25
CA LYS A 619 -7.87 0.35 -43.69
C LYS A 619 -8.23 1.69 -43.04
N ARG A 620 -9.45 1.83 -42.53
CA ARG A 620 -9.93 3.05 -41.87
C ARG A 620 -9.60 3.01 -40.39
N VAL A 621 -9.24 4.16 -39.82
CA VAL A 621 -8.95 4.29 -38.38
C VAL A 621 -10.26 4.18 -37.60
N LEU A 622 -10.32 3.17 -36.73
CA LEU A 622 -11.44 2.89 -35.83
C LEU A 622 -11.09 3.30 -34.39
N PRO A 623 -12.08 3.46 -33.51
CA PRO A 623 -11.82 3.41 -32.07
C PRO A 623 -11.10 2.12 -31.70
N GLU A 624 -10.25 2.16 -30.66
CA GLU A 624 -9.66 0.94 -30.11
C GLU A 624 -10.78 0.04 -29.61
N HIS A 625 -10.84 -1.18 -30.12
CA HIS A 625 -11.96 -2.09 -29.86
C HIS A 625 -11.50 -3.55 -29.83
N ILE A 626 -12.38 -4.40 -29.31
CA ILE A 626 -12.25 -5.84 -29.30
C ILE A 626 -13.61 -6.49 -29.57
N ILE A 627 -13.59 -7.59 -30.31
CA ILE A 627 -14.74 -8.44 -30.51
C ILE A 627 -14.69 -9.54 -29.45
N ILE A 628 -15.75 -9.65 -28.66
CA ILE A 628 -15.94 -10.67 -27.63
C ILE A 628 -17.06 -11.59 -28.12
N LYS A 629 -16.70 -12.76 -28.64
CA LYS A 629 -17.64 -13.79 -29.07
C LYS A 629 -17.99 -14.69 -27.89
N THR A 630 -19.27 -14.73 -27.57
CA THR A 630 -19.86 -15.66 -26.59
C THR A 630 -20.72 -16.68 -27.33
N ASP A 631 -21.21 -17.71 -26.64
CA ASP A 631 -22.09 -18.73 -27.23
C ASP A 631 -23.37 -18.16 -27.87
N LYS A 632 -23.86 -17.03 -27.37
CA LYS A 632 -25.15 -16.44 -27.79
C LYS A 632 -25.03 -15.16 -28.60
N PHE A 633 -24.02 -14.33 -28.31
CA PHE A 633 -23.88 -13.00 -28.87
C PHE A 633 -22.44 -12.68 -29.19
N THR A 634 -22.24 -11.86 -30.23
CA THR A 634 -20.96 -11.26 -30.55
C THR A 634 -20.99 -9.78 -30.17
N TYR A 635 -20.18 -9.39 -29.19
CA TYR A 635 -20.08 -8.01 -28.74
C TYR A 635 -18.86 -7.33 -29.35
N VAL A 636 -19.01 -6.07 -29.73
CA VAL A 636 -17.91 -5.20 -30.15
C VAL A 636 -17.78 -4.10 -29.12
N ILE A 637 -16.76 -4.20 -28.28
CA ILE A 637 -16.51 -3.26 -27.18
C ILE A 637 -15.35 -2.37 -27.57
N GLY A 638 -15.54 -1.05 -27.56
CA GLY A 638 -14.48 -0.08 -27.82
C GLY A 638 -14.47 1.09 -26.85
N PHE A 639 -13.36 1.84 -26.87
CA PHE A 639 -13.17 3.06 -26.10
C PHE A 639 -12.88 4.24 -27.05
N LEU A 640 -13.44 5.42 -26.74
CA LEU A 640 -13.22 6.66 -27.50
C LEU A 640 -13.22 7.91 -26.59
N HIS A 641 -12.05 8.17 -26.03
CA HIS A 641 -11.73 9.25 -25.09
C HIS A 641 -11.21 10.52 -25.80
N LEU A 642 -10.80 10.41 -27.07
CA LEU A 642 -10.34 11.55 -27.88
C LEU A 642 -11.40 12.65 -28.10
N SER A 643 -10.95 13.83 -28.53
CA SER A 643 -11.78 14.98 -28.94
C SER A 643 -11.58 15.36 -30.41
N GLY A 644 -12.26 16.43 -30.85
CA GLY A 644 -12.00 17.05 -32.16
C GLY A 644 -12.29 16.18 -33.39
N MET A 645 -11.50 16.38 -34.45
CA MET A 645 -11.67 15.65 -35.72
C MET A 645 -11.36 14.15 -35.58
N ALA A 646 -10.39 13.77 -34.74
CA ALA A 646 -10.06 12.37 -34.51
C ALA A 646 -11.25 11.60 -33.91
N PHE A 647 -11.94 12.21 -32.93
CA PHE A 647 -13.21 11.68 -32.42
C PHE A 647 -14.23 11.48 -33.54
N VAL A 648 -14.51 12.54 -34.31
CA VAL A 648 -15.53 12.52 -35.38
C VAL A 648 -15.24 11.45 -36.43
N ASN A 649 -13.99 11.33 -36.88
CA ASN A 649 -13.60 10.37 -37.90
C ASN A 649 -13.75 8.93 -37.41
N ARG A 650 -13.33 8.65 -36.16
CA ARG A 650 -13.42 7.31 -35.58
C ARG A 650 -14.86 6.90 -35.31
N ILE A 651 -15.69 7.78 -34.72
CA ILE A 651 -17.09 7.45 -34.46
C ILE A 651 -17.90 7.26 -35.74
N LYS A 652 -17.62 8.03 -36.81
CA LYS A 652 -18.24 7.80 -38.13
C LYS A 652 -17.92 6.41 -38.68
N ASN A 653 -16.64 6.02 -38.61
CA ASN A 653 -16.23 4.69 -39.06
C ASN A 653 -16.84 3.58 -38.19
N PHE A 654 -16.98 3.81 -36.89
CA PHE A 654 -17.64 2.87 -35.97
C PHE A 654 -19.14 2.75 -36.25
N ASN A 655 -19.84 3.85 -36.50
CA ASN A 655 -21.26 3.85 -36.92
C ASN A 655 -21.46 3.07 -38.22
N GLN A 656 -20.53 3.16 -39.17
CA GLN A 656 -20.59 2.36 -40.39
C GLN A 656 -20.46 0.85 -40.09
N LEU A 657 -19.63 0.46 -39.12
CA LEU A 657 -19.55 -0.94 -38.69
C LEU A 657 -20.86 -1.41 -38.05
N VAL A 658 -21.49 -0.57 -37.23
CA VAL A 658 -22.76 -0.88 -36.58
C VAL A 658 -23.84 -1.19 -37.63
N ILE A 659 -23.92 -0.35 -38.68
CA ILE A 659 -24.86 -0.53 -39.79
C ILE A 659 -24.55 -1.81 -40.59
N ASN A 660 -23.28 -2.09 -40.86
CA ASN A 660 -22.88 -3.21 -41.72
C ASN A 660 -22.94 -4.58 -41.02
N ASN A 661 -23.12 -4.62 -39.69
CA ASN A 661 -23.03 -5.85 -38.90
C ASN A 661 -24.21 -5.94 -37.90
N SER A 662 -25.43 -6.11 -38.39
CA SER A 662 -26.65 -6.17 -37.56
C SER A 662 -26.62 -7.29 -36.51
N ASP A 663 -25.87 -8.36 -36.76
CA ASP A 663 -25.77 -9.53 -35.88
C ASP A 663 -24.83 -9.30 -34.67
N TYR A 664 -24.14 -8.16 -34.64
CA TYR A 664 -23.17 -7.79 -33.63
C TYR A 664 -23.76 -6.71 -32.71
N GLN A 665 -23.43 -6.77 -31.42
CA GLN A 665 -23.83 -5.79 -30.41
C GLN A 665 -22.67 -4.84 -30.10
N PHE A 666 -22.78 -3.59 -30.51
CA PHE A 666 -21.73 -2.58 -30.39
C PHE A 666 -21.91 -1.74 -29.13
N ARG A 667 -20.82 -1.52 -28.40
CA ARG A 667 -20.75 -0.56 -27.29
C ARG A 667 -19.47 0.24 -27.36
N LEU A 668 -19.60 1.56 -27.34
CA LEU A 668 -18.49 2.49 -27.32
C LEU A 668 -18.48 3.25 -25.99
N PHE A 669 -17.38 3.19 -25.25
CA PHE A 669 -17.23 3.79 -23.93
C PHE A 669 -16.41 5.07 -23.97
N ARG A 670 -16.79 6.06 -23.17
CA ARG A 670 -16.00 7.29 -22.92
C ARG A 670 -15.97 7.62 -21.43
N ASP A 671 -14.80 7.97 -20.89
CA ASP A 671 -14.68 8.41 -19.50
C ASP A 671 -15.27 9.83 -19.32
N SER A 672 -16.06 10.00 -18.25
CA SER A 672 -16.72 11.28 -17.91
C SER A 672 -15.74 12.41 -17.59
N ARG A 673 -14.49 12.10 -17.22
CA ARG A 673 -13.44 13.09 -16.90
C ARG A 673 -12.80 13.73 -18.12
N GLU A 674 -13.01 13.17 -19.31
CA GLU A 674 -12.48 13.73 -20.56
C GLU A 674 -13.22 14.98 -21.01
N HIS A 675 -12.59 15.78 -21.88
CA HIS A 675 -13.19 17.04 -22.33
C HIS A 675 -14.59 16.83 -22.95
N PRO A 676 -15.57 17.70 -22.63
CA PRO A 676 -16.92 17.58 -23.16
C PRO A 676 -16.97 17.67 -24.68
N ILE A 677 -17.81 16.83 -25.29
CA ILE A 677 -18.06 16.87 -26.73
C ILE A 677 -18.93 18.09 -27.06
N ARG A 678 -18.33 19.14 -27.65
CA ARG A 678 -19.03 20.39 -28.01
C ARG A 678 -19.46 20.47 -29.48
N GLY A 679 -18.72 19.83 -30.38
CA GLY A 679 -18.96 19.90 -31.83
C GLY A 679 -20.33 19.33 -32.24
N LYS A 680 -21.04 20.06 -33.11
CA LYS A 680 -22.37 19.64 -33.62
C LYS A 680 -22.33 18.26 -34.27
N VAL A 681 -21.38 18.05 -35.19
CA VAL A 681 -21.19 16.77 -35.90
C VAL A 681 -20.86 15.64 -34.91
N SER A 682 -20.04 15.91 -33.90
CA SER A 682 -19.69 14.93 -32.89
C SER A 682 -20.92 14.44 -32.11
N LYS A 683 -21.79 15.37 -31.69
CA LYS A 683 -23.06 15.04 -31.01
C LYS A 683 -24.03 14.29 -31.91
N GLU A 684 -24.11 14.66 -33.19
CA GLU A 684 -24.95 13.95 -34.17
C GLU A 684 -24.50 12.50 -34.35
N GLU A 685 -23.19 12.25 -34.48
CA GLU A 685 -22.66 10.89 -34.64
C GLU A 685 -22.78 10.06 -33.36
N GLU A 686 -22.62 10.67 -32.18
CA GLU A 686 -22.91 10.03 -30.89
C GLU A 686 -24.38 9.59 -30.81
N LEU A 687 -25.30 10.50 -31.17
CA LEU A 687 -26.73 10.23 -31.14
C LEU A 687 -27.13 9.12 -32.13
N LYS A 688 -26.48 9.05 -33.31
CA LYS A 688 -26.68 7.94 -34.26
C LYS A 688 -26.31 6.60 -33.63
N LEU A 689 -25.21 6.51 -32.89
CA LEU A 689 -24.82 5.27 -32.23
C LEU A 689 -25.84 4.88 -31.15
N ARG A 690 -26.27 5.83 -30.31
CA ARG A 690 -27.26 5.60 -29.24
C ARG A 690 -28.62 5.15 -29.77
N ASN A 691 -29.01 5.63 -30.95
CA ASN A 691 -30.29 5.31 -31.57
C ASN A 691 -30.24 4.04 -32.43
N ALA A 692 -29.06 3.44 -32.65
CA ALA A 692 -28.94 2.20 -33.39
C ALA A 692 -29.46 1.02 -32.55
N PRO A 693 -30.23 0.07 -33.14
CA PRO A 693 -30.84 -1.03 -32.38
C PRO A 693 -29.80 -2.00 -31.78
N ASN A 694 -28.61 -2.04 -32.35
CA ASN A 694 -27.48 -2.89 -31.96
C ASN A 694 -26.25 -2.07 -31.55
N GLY A 695 -26.43 -0.77 -31.23
CA GLY A 695 -25.36 0.14 -30.86
C GLY A 695 -25.66 0.91 -29.58
N ASP A 696 -24.63 1.20 -28.80
CA ASP A 696 -24.75 2.03 -27.61
C ASP A 696 -23.48 2.87 -27.42
N TYR A 697 -23.67 4.09 -26.90
CA TYR A 697 -22.60 5.00 -26.50
C TYR A 697 -22.70 5.25 -25.00
N ILE A 698 -21.72 4.80 -24.23
CA ILE A 698 -21.81 4.74 -22.77
C ILE A 698 -20.78 5.68 -22.17
N THR A 699 -21.26 6.68 -21.43
CA THR A 699 -20.39 7.50 -20.57
C THR A 699 -20.07 6.73 -19.29
N MET A 700 -18.80 6.49 -19.03
CA MET A 700 -18.31 5.88 -17.80
C MET A 700 -18.27 6.93 -16.69
N GLU A 701 -19.37 7.05 -15.98
CA GLU A 701 -19.44 7.80 -14.72
C GLU A 701 -18.58 7.13 -13.64
N GLN A 702 -18.34 7.85 -12.54
CA GLN A 702 -17.46 7.43 -11.45
C GLN A 702 -17.68 5.97 -11.03
N GLU A 703 -18.93 5.57 -10.78
CA GLU A 703 -19.25 4.20 -10.35
C GLU A 703 -18.80 3.15 -11.38
N SER A 704 -19.13 3.34 -12.66
CA SER A 704 -18.76 2.41 -13.73
C SER A 704 -17.25 2.34 -13.93
N ARG A 705 -16.54 3.47 -13.81
CA ARG A 705 -15.08 3.51 -13.90
C ARG A 705 -14.42 2.78 -12.75
N VAL A 706 -14.87 3.03 -11.53
CA VAL A 706 -14.32 2.39 -10.33
C VAL A 706 -14.55 0.88 -10.36
N ILE A 707 -15.73 0.41 -10.79
CA ILE A 707 -15.98 -1.04 -10.96
C ILE A 707 -15.02 -1.64 -12.00
N TYR A 708 -14.84 -0.98 -13.14
CA TYR A 708 -13.93 -1.45 -14.19
C TYR A 708 -12.49 -1.62 -13.67
N GLU A 709 -11.97 -0.62 -12.97
CA GLU A 709 -10.63 -0.66 -12.38
C GLU A 709 -10.51 -1.65 -11.21
N THR A 710 -11.59 -1.87 -10.47
CA THR A 710 -11.67 -2.87 -9.40
C THR A 710 -11.54 -4.27 -9.96
N ILE A 711 -12.30 -4.60 -11.02
CA ILE A 711 -12.22 -5.91 -11.68
C ILE A 711 -10.79 -6.14 -12.21
N TYR A 712 -10.23 -5.14 -12.91
CA TYR A 712 -8.86 -5.24 -13.42
C TYR A 712 -7.84 -5.51 -12.30
N GLN A 713 -7.92 -4.77 -11.19
CA GLN A 713 -7.02 -4.95 -10.06
C GLN A 713 -7.17 -6.32 -9.39
N LEU A 714 -8.40 -6.83 -9.23
CA LEU A 714 -8.64 -8.15 -8.63
C LEU A 714 -8.04 -9.28 -9.46
N ILE A 715 -8.12 -9.18 -10.79
CA ILE A 715 -7.48 -10.14 -11.69
C ILE A 715 -5.95 -10.06 -11.58
N ILE A 716 -5.37 -8.86 -11.44
CA ILE A 716 -3.94 -8.70 -11.16
C ILE A 716 -3.58 -9.35 -9.83
N ASP A 717 -4.33 -9.06 -8.76
CA ASP A 717 -4.08 -9.61 -7.42
C ASP A 717 -4.12 -11.15 -7.45
N TYR A 718 -5.05 -11.74 -8.20
CA TYR A 718 -5.08 -13.19 -8.45
C TYR A 718 -3.81 -13.69 -9.16
N ARG A 719 -3.43 -13.07 -10.28
CA ARG A 719 -2.26 -13.49 -11.09
C ARG A 719 -0.94 -13.34 -10.33
N ASN A 720 -0.85 -12.32 -9.47
CA ASN A 720 0.30 -12.09 -8.59
C ASN A 720 0.28 -12.96 -7.34
N LYS A 721 -0.66 -13.92 -7.21
CA LYS A 721 -0.83 -14.75 -6.01
C LYS A 721 -0.95 -13.93 -4.72
N ASP A 722 -1.54 -12.74 -4.82
CA ASP A 722 -1.82 -11.91 -3.65
C ASP A 722 -3.03 -12.41 -2.86
N ILE A 723 -3.90 -13.18 -3.52
CA ILE A 723 -5.09 -13.81 -2.97
C ILE A 723 -5.06 -15.32 -3.24
N GLU A 724 -5.39 -16.13 -2.24
CA GLU A 724 -5.38 -17.60 -2.30
C GLU A 724 -6.82 -18.11 -2.47
N ILE A 725 -7.41 -17.84 -3.64
CA ILE A 725 -8.76 -18.32 -4.03
C ILE A 725 -8.75 -18.78 -5.49
N SER A 726 -9.65 -19.69 -5.84
CA SER A 726 -9.86 -20.07 -7.24
C SER A 726 -10.38 -18.88 -8.05
N LEU A 727 -10.02 -18.83 -9.33
CA LEU A 727 -10.48 -17.77 -10.22
C LEU A 727 -12.00 -17.81 -10.42
N GLU A 728 -12.61 -19.00 -10.41
CA GLU A 728 -14.07 -19.19 -10.46
C GLU A 728 -14.75 -18.52 -9.27
N ALA A 729 -14.26 -18.79 -8.04
CA ALA A 729 -14.83 -18.21 -6.84
C ALA A 729 -14.68 -16.68 -6.80
N LEU A 730 -13.53 -16.15 -7.26
CA LEU A 730 -13.32 -14.71 -7.40
C LEU A 730 -14.34 -14.09 -8.38
N MET A 731 -14.48 -14.69 -9.56
CA MET A 731 -15.39 -14.21 -10.60
C MET A 731 -16.85 -14.29 -10.19
N ASP A 732 -17.26 -15.33 -9.46
CA ASP A 732 -18.59 -15.44 -8.86
C ASP A 732 -18.84 -14.29 -7.87
N GLY A 733 -17.89 -14.03 -6.97
CA GLY A 733 -17.97 -12.91 -6.03
C GLY A 733 -18.11 -11.55 -6.72
N ILE A 734 -17.31 -11.31 -7.77
CA ILE A 734 -17.37 -10.10 -8.61
C ILE A 734 -18.76 -9.97 -9.27
N CYS A 735 -19.23 -11.04 -9.93
CA CYS A 735 -20.50 -11.07 -10.63
C CYS A 735 -21.71 -10.94 -9.70
N ILE A 736 -21.62 -11.40 -8.45
CA ILE A 736 -22.65 -11.19 -7.43
C ILE A 736 -22.70 -9.72 -7.01
N MET A 737 -21.54 -9.13 -6.72
CA MET A 737 -21.44 -7.76 -6.20
C MET A 737 -21.78 -6.70 -7.25
N PHE A 738 -21.26 -6.84 -8.46
CA PHE A 738 -21.42 -5.89 -9.56
C PHE A 738 -22.38 -6.43 -10.63
N LYS A 739 -23.47 -7.07 -10.20
CA LYS A 739 -24.41 -7.80 -11.08
C LYS A 739 -24.93 -6.99 -12.27
N ASP A 740 -25.07 -5.68 -12.11
CA ASP A 740 -25.64 -4.78 -13.12
C ASP A 740 -24.57 -4.21 -14.07
N PHE A 741 -23.28 -4.38 -13.74
CA PHE A 741 -22.17 -3.94 -14.57
C PHE A 741 -22.13 -4.70 -15.90
N TRP A 742 -21.82 -4.01 -17.00
CA TRP A 742 -21.97 -4.53 -18.35
C TRP A 742 -21.17 -5.81 -18.61
N LEU A 743 -19.94 -5.89 -18.07
CA LEU A 743 -19.09 -7.06 -18.21
C LEU A 743 -19.66 -8.25 -17.43
N CYS A 744 -20.14 -8.02 -16.21
CA CYS A 744 -20.80 -9.06 -15.41
C CYS A 744 -22.08 -9.58 -16.10
N ARG A 745 -22.87 -8.70 -16.74
CA ARG A 745 -24.03 -9.12 -17.54
C ARG A 745 -23.64 -9.93 -18.76
N LEU A 746 -22.55 -9.55 -19.45
CA LEU A 746 -22.00 -10.29 -20.58
C LEU A 746 -21.60 -11.72 -20.15
N LEU A 747 -20.94 -11.85 -19.00
CA LEU A 747 -20.47 -13.13 -18.45
C LEU A 747 -21.61 -13.98 -17.89
N LYS A 748 -22.66 -13.35 -17.33
CA LYS A 748 -23.84 -14.00 -16.74
C LYS A 748 -24.86 -14.58 -17.72
N ALA A 749 -24.69 -14.42 -19.04
CA ALA A 749 -25.58 -15.04 -20.05
C ALA A 749 -25.68 -16.60 -19.94
N ARG A 750 -24.98 -17.17 -18.95
CA ARG A 750 -24.93 -18.57 -18.52
C ARG A 750 -25.65 -18.94 -17.20
N SER A 751 -26.21 -18.03 -16.40
CA SER A 751 -26.74 -18.43 -15.06
C SER A 751 -28.22 -18.90 -15.02
N ARG A 752 -28.78 -19.32 -16.15
CA ARG A 752 -30.04 -20.10 -16.21
C ARG A 752 -29.88 -21.20 -17.26
N ALA A 753 -29.21 -22.26 -16.86
CA ALA A 753 -29.44 -23.61 -17.35
C ALA A 753 -29.72 -24.46 -16.11
#